data_AF-A0A1Z9GYA6-F1
#
_entry.id   AF-A0A1Z9GYA6-F1
#
_cell.length_a   1.000
_cell.length_b   1.000
_cell.length_c   1.000
_cell.angle_alpha   90.00
_cell.angle_beta   90.00
_cell.angle_gamma   90.00
#
_symmetry.space_group_name_H-M   'P 1'
#
loop_
_entity.id
_entity.type
_entity.pdbx_description
1 polymer ?
#
loop_
_entity_poly.entity_id
_entity_poly.type
_entity_poly.pdbx_seq_one_letter_code
_entity_poly.pdbx_strand_id
1 'polypeptide(L)'
;MIKKIFILIFLTFINLENSYSKSPPPGTGTSNIPANILIMLDNSGSMSWDINGRTINSWNTIVRSPVDVSTDSKGNVYSMSWSDRKIRVFDSNGNYTKEIGGGYGFGCNQWIYAYHLDIQNDQIYIYDYYNTTIKVINLSGNCIKTKSFGGSWQGAGIAVSNNHVYVSGWYHSHIRILDKNLNQVNLYSGYPTYYGIKGIDVNSNGTKLAAASSLNNIKVFNISGSNLSLTQTFGSYGTGNSQFNYPSDVSFDSSDNMYVADLYNHRLVKYNSSGVYQSKYGSLNYNSNPFRYPYGVGISSADKIYVADYSQTSIQQFSTGLSYIGKIGVAKSRMSIAKEAIKRIVSDPQLKSGANFGLMEWGFYWGNYLKLRVPISSNGASTIYTDVDGVVANGGTYLLQAMNYARNYWNGNLTQGGTRYPSPIIPGATCQLNFNILISDGQWNSHSSAMGVVRDLKNRLNVKTFAVGLGIGTGNRSNYDSLATNGGTVKALYASSAADLLVAIKDAVDQAISSTLTFTTPAVMPEKNKGGFIYQSTFKYEKNKEWEGSLKKYYLNTDGTFGNEKWDAATQLNKTSPNSRKIWTAGIGVKNTNNFTTSNRGILKRKLFPLKNSPTDAETDNLINFIRGFDSYDYDNDNNTTEVRSSKLADIYHSDLIVVSKPEAPTANTGNSNFEKTDAFYRNNTSTPYNNFKNSSECGGSCNSRTEVVIAGANSGILHAFNSNTGDELWGYIPPNIIGKLSSIVTTKVNSTNPIYGVDGSPVVKDIFFDDTPNNGANDPRWRTILISGLGAGGNGYFALDITDINNPKHLFAIENDTYNKQVNHWDSDENISSYFYSGNSNPPSIYDYSKLGASWSTPRIIRIKINGADRWVAVFGGGYNSAVSPEYGSAIFIMDLENQGRLLKKIDIQDKQIAYHSYVFSVNKGVKEFQLSQYGLSSYDTNYQKLIVSGPGGIAFGITQDINGTTATNVKIILEQELPNNTQFNVTKAYKADIVNSLPSDLTVITADGTSKANYDGALVYAGDLEGKVTKVNLTESFILGSDDMINKNISTTTIFDAQANTDNGRYIYNSLEATINSDNNLWLYFGTGDTQKLQSQSSQVKNRVFGIKDKDFPNFANISSAGTYSNCSSSGCPNSSQLGWYVDLDKAKKVTAKATVDKDRVYFPIYEPSSSSTPCNTGTAFLHAYDTKCGGLKANFPINLGEGVAGEVVISGDNLYIGISGEANKSLKSKDSLITLKSEAQSASSAVQLESWKENY
;
A
#
# COMPACT_ATOMS: atom_id res chain seq x y z
N MET A 1 -21.49 59.66 -35.69
CA MET A 1 -22.05 59.85 -34.33
C MET A 1 -21.36 58.85 -33.40
N ILE A 2 -20.19 59.13 -32.81
CA ILE A 2 -19.85 60.10 -31.75
C ILE A 2 -20.51 59.76 -30.39
N LYS A 3 -19.69 59.12 -29.55
CA LYS A 3 -19.40 59.35 -28.11
C LYS A 3 -20.45 59.11 -27.00
N LYS A 4 -19.98 58.28 -26.04
CA LYS A 4 -20.15 58.29 -24.56
C LYS A 4 -21.49 57.73 -24.05
N ILE A 5 -21.54 56.83 -23.07
CA ILE A 5 -21.04 56.97 -21.68
C ILE A 5 -20.70 55.59 -21.05
N PHE A 6 -19.53 55.53 -20.41
CA PHE A 6 -19.12 54.55 -19.39
C PHE A 6 -19.90 54.78 -18.09
N ILE A 7 -20.29 53.73 -17.35
CA ILE A 7 -20.25 53.66 -15.88
C ILE A 7 -20.36 52.18 -15.43
N LEU A 8 -19.44 51.84 -14.52
CA LEU A 8 -19.30 50.64 -13.69
C LEU A 8 -20.59 49.86 -13.38
N ILE A 9 -20.52 48.54 -13.60
CA ILE A 9 -21.00 47.58 -12.60
C ILE A 9 -19.84 46.63 -12.28
N PHE A 10 -19.21 46.89 -11.13
CA PHE A 10 -18.45 45.92 -10.36
C PHE A 10 -19.39 44.73 -10.08
N LEU A 11 -19.30 43.67 -10.89
CA LEU A 11 -19.84 42.36 -10.51
C LEU A 11 -18.68 41.61 -9.86
N THR A 12 -18.68 41.69 -8.54
CA THR A 12 -17.98 40.83 -7.60
C THR A 12 -17.81 39.42 -8.16
N PHE A 13 -16.62 39.11 -8.68
CA PHE A 13 -16.09 37.76 -8.59
C PHE A 13 -15.97 37.49 -7.09
N ILE A 14 -16.98 36.84 -6.53
CA ILE A 14 -16.82 36.17 -5.24
C ILE A 14 -15.89 34.99 -5.53
N ASN A 15 -14.59 35.29 -5.51
CA ASN A 15 -13.58 34.38 -5.04
C ASN A 15 -14.08 33.79 -3.74
N LEU A 16 -14.19 32.46 -3.63
CA LEU A 16 -13.93 31.77 -2.38
C LEU A 16 -13.40 30.37 -2.67
N GLU A 17 -12.14 30.25 -2.31
CA GLU A 17 -11.20 29.16 -2.44
C GLU A 17 -11.59 27.91 -1.64
N ASN A 18 -11.58 26.74 -2.30
CA ASN A 18 -11.41 25.46 -1.61
C ASN A 18 -9.96 25.00 -1.77
N SER A 19 -9.33 24.55 -0.67
CA SER A 19 -8.01 23.87 -0.61
C SER A 19 -8.15 22.41 -0.99
N TYR A 20 -7.06 21.80 -1.45
CA TYR A 20 -6.82 20.36 -1.38
C TYR A 20 -5.52 20.11 -0.64
N SER A 21 -5.48 19.08 0.21
CA SER A 21 -4.26 18.68 0.88
C SER A 21 -4.36 17.27 1.46
N LYS A 22 -3.26 16.49 1.40
CA LYS A 22 -3.02 15.42 2.37
C LYS A 22 -3.27 15.93 3.80
N SER A 23 -3.67 15.05 4.71
CA SER A 23 -3.89 15.41 6.11
C SER A 23 -2.65 16.13 6.69
N PRO A 24 -2.83 17.27 7.39
CA PRO A 24 -1.72 17.95 8.04
C PRO A 24 -1.04 17.04 9.06
N PRO A 25 0.25 17.24 9.31
CA PRO A 25 0.91 16.73 10.50
C PRO A 25 0.07 16.95 11.76
N PRO A 26 -0.18 15.91 12.56
CA PRO A 26 -0.83 16.08 13.85
C PRO A 26 -0.08 17.13 14.68
N GLY A 27 -0.79 18.12 15.23
CA GLY A 27 -0.15 19.23 15.96
C GLY A 27 -0.05 20.52 15.16
N THR A 28 -0.13 20.46 13.83
CA THR A 28 -0.13 21.62 12.92
C THR A 28 -1.56 21.95 12.54
N GLY A 29 -2.05 23.18 12.74
CA GLY A 29 -3.48 23.43 12.51
C GLY A 29 -4.11 24.50 13.39
N THR A 30 -5.26 25.05 12.98
CA THR A 30 -6.08 25.90 13.87
C THR A 30 -6.95 25.00 14.73
N SER A 31 -6.90 23.67 14.47
CA SER A 31 -7.46 22.57 15.23
C SER A 31 -6.92 21.23 14.74
N ASN A 32 -6.73 20.30 15.68
CA ASN A 32 -6.36 18.90 15.46
C ASN A 32 -7.59 17.95 15.59
N ILE A 33 -8.81 18.48 15.44
CA ILE A 33 -10.04 17.69 15.49
C ILE A 33 -10.28 17.01 14.13
N PRO A 34 -10.42 15.68 14.08
CA PRO A 34 -10.75 14.98 12.84
C PRO A 34 -12.09 15.43 12.25
N ALA A 35 -12.17 15.48 10.93
CA ALA A 35 -13.43 15.69 10.22
C ALA A 35 -14.40 14.52 10.47
N ASN A 36 -15.69 14.78 10.48
CA ASN A 36 -16.71 13.74 10.52
C ASN A 36 -17.27 13.50 9.12
N ILE A 37 -17.21 12.27 8.62
CA ILE A 37 -17.67 11.91 7.29
C ILE A 37 -18.71 10.80 7.39
N LEU A 38 -19.94 11.10 6.95
CA LEU A 38 -21.00 10.10 6.77
C LEU A 38 -21.04 9.65 5.31
N ILE A 39 -20.65 8.42 5.03
CA ILE A 39 -20.83 7.80 3.72
C ILE A 39 -22.29 7.35 3.61
N MET A 40 -22.99 7.88 2.61
CA MET A 40 -24.38 7.58 2.33
C MET A 40 -24.48 6.75 1.04
N LEU A 41 -24.56 5.44 1.20
CA LEU A 41 -24.55 4.49 0.09
C LEU A 41 -25.98 4.14 -0.35
N ASP A 42 -26.31 4.49 -1.59
CA ASP A 42 -27.56 4.09 -2.23
C ASP A 42 -27.62 2.56 -2.34
N ASN A 43 -28.72 1.96 -1.85
CA ASN A 43 -28.99 0.54 -1.93
C ASN A 43 -30.23 0.22 -2.79
N SER A 44 -30.58 1.12 -3.71
CA SER A 44 -31.65 0.93 -4.67
C SER A 44 -31.37 -0.25 -5.61
N GLY A 45 -32.43 -0.81 -6.21
CA GLY A 45 -32.33 -1.95 -7.12
C GLY A 45 -31.45 -1.68 -8.34
N SER A 46 -31.34 -0.44 -8.81
CA SER A 46 -30.46 -0.05 -9.91
C SER A 46 -28.98 -0.19 -9.57
N MET A 47 -28.62 -0.15 -8.28
CA MET A 47 -27.26 -0.44 -7.83
C MET A 47 -26.86 -1.92 -8.04
N SER A 48 -27.81 -2.82 -8.30
CA SER A 48 -27.53 -4.21 -8.71
C SER A 48 -27.13 -4.33 -10.19
N TRP A 49 -27.31 -3.26 -10.98
CA TRP A 49 -27.01 -3.24 -12.41
C TRP A 49 -25.54 -2.93 -12.66
N ASP A 50 -25.08 -3.19 -13.87
CA ASP A 50 -23.74 -2.81 -14.30
C ASP A 50 -23.59 -1.29 -14.41
N ILE A 51 -22.35 -0.84 -14.63
CA ILE A 51 -22.04 0.59 -14.70
C ILE A 51 -22.73 1.33 -15.86
N ASN A 52 -23.19 0.60 -16.87
CA ASN A 52 -23.91 1.12 -18.04
C ASN A 52 -25.43 1.06 -17.88
N GLY A 53 -25.94 0.66 -16.70
CA GLY A 53 -27.36 0.58 -16.41
C GLY A 53 -28.05 -0.68 -16.96
N ARG A 54 -27.31 -1.77 -17.17
CA ARG A 54 -27.87 -3.06 -17.62
C ARG A 54 -28.01 -4.03 -16.44
N THR A 55 -29.12 -4.75 -16.39
CA THR A 55 -29.35 -5.78 -15.37
C THR A 55 -28.31 -6.89 -15.47
N ILE A 56 -27.70 -7.25 -14.33
CA ILE A 56 -26.73 -8.35 -14.26
C ILE A 56 -27.49 -9.64 -14.00
N ASN A 57 -27.44 -10.56 -14.96
CA ASN A 57 -27.98 -11.91 -14.85
C ASN A 57 -27.05 -12.90 -15.57
N SER A 58 -27.29 -14.20 -15.43
CA SER A 58 -26.47 -15.27 -16.02
C SER A 58 -26.37 -15.22 -17.56
N TRP A 59 -27.20 -14.43 -18.24
CA TRP A 59 -27.24 -14.27 -19.70
C TRP A 59 -26.63 -12.95 -20.20
N ASN A 60 -26.34 -12.02 -19.28
CA ASN A 60 -25.75 -10.70 -19.53
C ASN A 60 -24.28 -10.63 -19.09
N THR A 61 -23.54 -11.73 -19.21
CA THR A 61 -22.08 -11.71 -19.09
C THR A 61 -21.48 -10.90 -20.24
N ILE A 62 -20.44 -10.12 -19.91
CA ILE A 62 -19.79 -9.27 -20.91
C ILE A 62 -19.21 -10.20 -21.96
N VAL A 63 -18.53 -11.28 -21.58
CA VAL A 63 -17.99 -12.32 -22.47
C VAL A 63 -19.00 -13.44 -22.67
N ARG A 64 -19.13 -13.97 -23.90
CA ARG A 64 -20.07 -15.06 -24.22
C ARG A 64 -19.37 -16.17 -24.97
N SER A 65 -19.43 -17.39 -24.45
CA SER A 65 -18.83 -18.58 -25.08
C SER A 65 -17.40 -18.31 -25.58
N PRO A 66 -16.48 -17.83 -24.71
CA PRO A 66 -15.14 -17.50 -25.15
C PRO A 66 -14.43 -18.76 -25.61
N VAL A 67 -13.83 -18.71 -26.79
CA VAL A 67 -13.10 -19.83 -27.39
C VAL A 67 -11.60 -19.59 -27.45
N ASP A 68 -11.18 -18.33 -27.39
CA ASP A 68 -9.77 -17.97 -27.34
C ASP A 68 -9.53 -16.60 -26.69
N VAL A 69 -8.29 -16.37 -26.27
CA VAL A 69 -7.83 -15.15 -25.65
C VAL A 69 -6.38 -14.84 -26.05
N SER A 70 -6.11 -13.61 -26.47
CA SER A 70 -4.75 -13.11 -26.73
C SER A 70 -4.58 -11.72 -26.14
N THR A 71 -3.35 -11.20 -26.10
CA THR A 71 -3.04 -9.90 -25.49
C THR A 71 -2.22 -9.02 -26.41
N ASP A 72 -2.40 -7.70 -26.30
CA ASP A 72 -1.56 -6.75 -27.04
C ASP A 72 -0.30 -6.35 -26.26
N SER A 73 0.57 -5.54 -26.90
CA SER A 73 1.82 -5.03 -26.31
C SER A 73 1.62 -4.20 -25.04
N LYS A 74 0.38 -3.77 -24.74
CA LYS A 74 0.02 -3.00 -23.55
C LYS A 74 -0.61 -3.89 -22.46
N GLY A 75 -0.73 -5.19 -22.70
CA GLY A 75 -1.37 -6.14 -21.81
C GLY A 75 -2.89 -6.07 -21.82
N ASN A 76 -3.52 -5.40 -22.80
CA ASN A 76 -4.97 -5.47 -22.96
C ASN A 76 -5.36 -6.86 -23.45
N VAL A 77 -6.51 -7.37 -23.01
CA VAL A 77 -6.95 -8.74 -23.24
C VAL A 77 -8.05 -8.78 -24.29
N TYR A 78 -7.88 -9.59 -25.32
CA TYR A 78 -8.80 -9.74 -26.44
C TYR A 78 -9.40 -11.14 -26.38
N SER A 79 -10.70 -11.22 -26.07
CA SER A 79 -11.43 -12.48 -25.99
C SER A 79 -12.26 -12.69 -27.24
N MET A 80 -12.01 -13.79 -27.98
CA MET A 80 -12.85 -14.23 -29.10
C MET A 80 -14.07 -14.98 -28.58
N SER A 81 -15.25 -14.55 -29.01
CA SER A 81 -16.53 -15.14 -28.63
C SER A 81 -17.13 -15.92 -29.80
N TRP A 82 -17.43 -17.21 -29.58
CA TRP A 82 -17.95 -18.09 -30.63
C TRP A 82 -19.42 -17.79 -30.97
N SER A 83 -20.26 -17.55 -29.96
CA SER A 83 -21.71 -17.50 -30.13
C SER A 83 -22.21 -16.22 -30.83
N ASP A 84 -21.56 -15.08 -30.59
CA ASP A 84 -21.94 -13.79 -31.18
C ASP A 84 -20.89 -13.20 -32.13
N ARG A 85 -19.78 -13.91 -32.36
CA ARG A 85 -18.76 -13.60 -33.39
C ARG A 85 -18.15 -12.21 -33.19
N LYS A 86 -17.81 -11.88 -31.94
CA LYS A 86 -17.15 -10.63 -31.59
C LYS A 86 -15.87 -10.89 -30.83
N ILE A 87 -14.93 -9.96 -30.95
CA ILE A 87 -13.80 -9.86 -30.04
C ILE A 87 -14.15 -8.82 -28.97
N ARG A 88 -14.00 -9.18 -27.71
CA ARG A 88 -14.20 -8.28 -26.57
C ARG A 88 -12.86 -7.89 -26.00
N VAL A 89 -12.65 -6.60 -25.86
CA VAL A 89 -11.38 -6.05 -25.43
C VAL A 89 -11.51 -5.56 -24.00
N PHE A 90 -10.60 -6.02 -23.15
CA PHE A 90 -10.45 -5.58 -21.77
C PHE A 90 -9.11 -4.88 -21.63
N ASP A 91 -9.04 -3.85 -20.80
CA ASP A 91 -7.74 -3.28 -20.45
C ASP A 91 -6.92 -4.28 -19.61
N SER A 92 -5.65 -3.95 -19.33
CA SER A 92 -4.76 -4.76 -18.48
C SER A 92 -5.31 -4.99 -17.06
N ASN A 93 -6.21 -4.13 -16.58
CA ASN A 93 -6.88 -4.23 -15.29
C ASN A 93 -8.15 -5.10 -15.34
N GLY A 94 -8.54 -5.58 -16.53
CA GLY A 94 -9.70 -6.44 -16.73
C GLY A 94 -11.03 -5.70 -16.95
N ASN A 95 -11.01 -4.37 -17.14
CA ASN A 95 -12.20 -3.60 -17.43
C ASN A 95 -12.57 -3.72 -18.91
N TYR A 96 -13.86 -3.88 -19.22
CA TYR A 96 -14.33 -3.90 -20.60
C TYR A 96 -14.15 -2.53 -21.25
N THR A 97 -13.53 -2.49 -22.43
CA THR A 97 -13.23 -1.24 -23.15
C THR A 97 -14.07 -1.10 -24.41
N LYS A 98 -14.11 -2.15 -25.24
CA LYS A 98 -14.79 -2.13 -26.54
C LYS A 98 -15.05 -3.53 -27.08
N GLU A 99 -15.81 -3.59 -28.15
CA GLU A 99 -15.94 -4.75 -29.01
C GLU A 99 -15.35 -4.47 -30.40
N ILE A 100 -14.78 -5.51 -31.01
CA ILE A 100 -14.20 -5.47 -32.35
C ILE A 100 -14.86 -6.55 -33.20
N GLY A 101 -15.24 -6.13 -34.41
CA GLY A 101 -15.96 -6.97 -35.36
C GLY A 101 -17.35 -7.36 -34.88
N GLY A 102 -18.05 -8.12 -35.71
CA GLY A 102 -19.40 -8.54 -35.41
C GLY A 102 -20.32 -8.41 -36.61
N GLY A 103 -20.74 -9.56 -37.11
CA GLY A 103 -21.67 -9.67 -38.22
C GLY A 103 -21.43 -10.99 -38.95
N TYR A 104 -22.51 -11.71 -39.22
CA TYR A 104 -22.46 -12.86 -40.10
C TYR A 104 -22.16 -12.35 -41.51
N GLY A 105 -21.02 -12.72 -42.09
CA GLY A 105 -20.68 -12.28 -43.43
C GLY A 105 -19.23 -12.52 -43.84
N PHE A 106 -18.91 -12.05 -45.04
CA PHE A 106 -17.62 -12.25 -45.70
C PHE A 106 -16.72 -11.00 -45.62
N GLY A 107 -17.23 -9.89 -45.07
CA GLY A 107 -16.50 -8.64 -44.90
C GLY A 107 -15.24 -8.79 -44.03
N CYS A 108 -14.30 -7.87 -44.15
CA CYS A 108 -13.00 -7.99 -43.46
C CYS A 108 -13.10 -7.91 -41.92
N ASN A 109 -14.11 -7.22 -41.39
CA ASN A 109 -14.45 -7.14 -39.97
C ASN A 109 -15.62 -8.06 -39.55
N GLN A 110 -15.98 -9.01 -40.42
CA GLN A 110 -17.04 -10.01 -40.22
C GLN A 110 -16.44 -11.41 -40.33
N TRP A 111 -16.96 -12.35 -39.55
CA TRP A 111 -16.57 -13.76 -39.62
C TRP A 111 -17.73 -14.66 -39.23
N ILE A 112 -17.72 -15.88 -39.76
CA ILE A 112 -18.81 -16.84 -39.52
C ILE A 112 -18.47 -17.69 -38.31
N TYR A 113 -17.27 -18.28 -38.26
CA TYR A 113 -16.79 -19.06 -37.11
C TYR A 113 -15.28 -18.90 -36.96
N ALA A 114 -14.84 -18.10 -36.00
CA ALA A 114 -13.43 -17.95 -35.65
C ALA A 114 -13.18 -18.62 -34.29
N TYR A 115 -12.24 -19.56 -34.25
CA TYR A 115 -11.89 -20.30 -33.04
C TYR A 115 -10.70 -19.70 -32.32
N HIS A 116 -9.66 -19.29 -33.07
CA HIS A 116 -8.44 -18.75 -32.51
C HIS A 116 -8.08 -17.39 -33.11
N LEU A 117 -7.40 -16.56 -32.32
CA LEU A 117 -6.84 -15.29 -32.72
C LEU A 117 -5.41 -15.16 -32.19
N ASP A 118 -4.60 -14.36 -32.87
CA ASP A 118 -3.30 -14.01 -32.34
C ASP A 118 -2.96 -12.55 -32.62
N ILE A 119 -2.17 -11.92 -31.75
CA ILE A 119 -1.83 -10.51 -31.80
C ILE A 119 -0.31 -10.35 -31.82
N GLN A 120 0.20 -9.88 -32.96
CA GLN A 120 1.62 -9.55 -33.11
C GLN A 120 1.74 -8.13 -33.69
N ASN A 121 2.62 -7.31 -33.10
CA ASN A 121 2.84 -5.92 -33.52
C ASN A 121 1.55 -5.09 -33.59
N ASP A 122 0.68 -5.26 -32.59
CA ASP A 122 -0.62 -4.58 -32.47
C ASP A 122 -1.55 -4.78 -33.70
N GLN A 123 -1.41 -5.93 -34.37
CA GLN A 123 -2.32 -6.40 -35.43
C GLN A 123 -2.96 -7.71 -35.00
N ILE A 124 -4.27 -7.83 -35.20
CA ILE A 124 -5.06 -9.00 -34.84
C ILE A 124 -5.18 -9.89 -36.08
N TYR A 125 -4.71 -11.12 -35.96
CA TYR A 125 -4.80 -12.17 -36.97
C TYR A 125 -5.88 -13.14 -36.56
N ILE A 126 -6.85 -13.35 -37.45
CA ILE A 126 -8.02 -14.19 -37.20
C ILE A 126 -8.13 -15.21 -38.32
N TYR A 127 -8.27 -16.48 -37.96
CA TYR A 127 -8.66 -17.50 -38.92
C TYR A 127 -10.17 -17.74 -38.88
N ASP A 128 -10.85 -17.43 -39.99
CA ASP A 128 -12.28 -17.64 -40.16
C ASP A 128 -12.53 -18.98 -40.85
N TYR A 129 -12.97 -19.96 -40.05
CA TYR A 129 -13.04 -21.37 -40.39
C TYR A 129 -13.87 -21.63 -41.66
N TYR A 130 -15.13 -21.18 -41.71
CA TYR A 130 -16.02 -21.46 -42.85
C TYR A 130 -15.66 -20.65 -44.09
N ASN A 131 -15.15 -19.44 -43.91
CA ASN A 131 -14.69 -18.63 -45.03
C ASN A 131 -13.34 -19.08 -45.56
N THR A 132 -12.66 -20.02 -44.89
CA THR A 132 -11.30 -20.48 -45.23
C THR A 132 -10.33 -19.31 -45.42
N THR A 133 -10.48 -18.28 -44.58
CA THR A 133 -9.87 -16.96 -44.81
C THR A 133 -9.13 -16.48 -43.57
N ILE A 134 -7.90 -16.02 -43.75
CA ILE A 134 -7.20 -15.23 -42.73
C ILE A 134 -7.59 -13.77 -42.89
N LYS A 135 -7.98 -13.15 -41.78
CA LYS A 135 -8.29 -11.72 -41.69
C LYS A 135 -7.28 -11.07 -40.76
N VAL A 136 -6.71 -9.94 -41.19
CA VAL A 136 -5.80 -9.13 -40.39
C VAL A 136 -6.41 -7.75 -40.23
N ILE A 137 -6.61 -7.35 -38.99
CA ILE A 137 -7.21 -6.07 -38.62
C ILE A 137 -6.30 -5.35 -37.61
N ASN A 138 -6.40 -4.03 -37.50
CA ASN A 138 -5.71 -3.28 -36.45
C ASN A 138 -6.47 -3.37 -35.12
N LEU A 139 -5.87 -2.91 -34.01
CA LEU A 139 -6.52 -2.89 -32.70
C LEU A 139 -7.81 -2.06 -32.64
N SER A 140 -8.08 -1.18 -33.62
CA SER A 140 -9.34 -0.42 -33.73
C SER A 140 -10.43 -1.18 -34.51
N GLY A 141 -10.11 -2.34 -35.07
CA GLY A 141 -11.02 -3.15 -35.88
C GLY A 141 -11.04 -2.81 -37.37
N ASN A 142 -10.15 -1.94 -37.83
CA ASN A 142 -10.06 -1.60 -39.25
C ASN A 142 -9.32 -2.69 -40.02
N CYS A 143 -9.81 -2.99 -41.22
CA CYS A 143 -9.20 -3.97 -42.11
C CYS A 143 -7.78 -3.56 -42.52
N ILE A 144 -6.85 -4.50 -42.44
CA ILE A 144 -5.51 -4.37 -43.01
C ILE A 144 -5.39 -5.22 -44.26
N LYS A 145 -5.70 -6.53 -44.16
CA LYS A 145 -5.60 -7.48 -45.28
C LYS A 145 -6.44 -8.74 -45.04
N THR A 146 -6.82 -9.41 -46.12
CA THR A 146 -7.47 -10.72 -46.09
C THR A 146 -6.84 -11.67 -47.10
N LYS A 147 -6.86 -12.98 -46.82
CA LYS A 147 -6.44 -14.02 -47.75
C LYS A 147 -7.35 -15.24 -47.63
N SER A 148 -8.05 -15.57 -48.71
CA SER A 148 -8.86 -16.79 -48.82
C SER A 148 -8.03 -17.93 -49.41
N PHE A 149 -8.25 -19.15 -48.90
CA PHE A 149 -7.57 -20.37 -49.33
C PHE A 149 -8.48 -21.36 -50.09
N GLY A 150 -9.77 -21.05 -50.24
CA GLY A 150 -10.75 -21.87 -50.97
C GLY A 150 -11.37 -23.02 -50.15
N GLY A 151 -12.57 -23.45 -50.54
CA GLY A 151 -13.47 -24.30 -49.73
C GLY A 151 -13.03 -25.74 -49.42
N SER A 152 -11.84 -26.16 -49.83
CA SER A 152 -11.28 -27.50 -49.54
C SER A 152 -10.34 -27.54 -48.34
N TRP A 153 -10.03 -26.40 -47.70
CA TRP A 153 -9.07 -26.32 -46.62
C TRP A 153 -9.68 -25.76 -45.33
N GLN A 154 -9.71 -26.59 -44.29
CA GLN A 154 -10.28 -26.24 -42.98
C GLN A 154 -9.16 -26.13 -41.93
N GLY A 155 -8.65 -24.91 -41.74
CA GLY A 155 -7.73 -24.57 -40.64
C GLY A 155 -8.37 -24.61 -39.26
N ALA A 156 -7.58 -24.49 -38.19
CA ALA A 156 -8.04 -24.59 -36.81
C ALA A 156 -7.51 -23.44 -35.94
N GLY A 157 -6.21 -23.44 -35.67
CA GLY A 157 -5.49 -22.45 -34.86
C GLY A 157 -4.57 -21.58 -35.71
N ILE A 158 -4.21 -20.42 -35.16
CA ILE A 158 -3.33 -19.44 -35.80
C ILE A 158 -2.29 -18.97 -34.77
N ALA A 159 -1.04 -18.87 -35.19
CA ALA A 159 0.04 -18.27 -34.40
C ALA A 159 0.92 -17.41 -35.29
N VAL A 160 1.52 -16.37 -34.74
CA VAL A 160 2.18 -15.33 -35.51
C VAL A 160 3.50 -14.98 -34.86
N SER A 161 4.57 -14.97 -35.67
CA SER A 161 5.86 -14.44 -35.26
C SER A 161 6.13 -13.11 -35.95
N ASN A 162 7.29 -12.52 -35.66
CA ASN A 162 7.79 -11.35 -36.39
C ASN A 162 7.86 -11.60 -37.91
N ASN A 163 8.18 -12.83 -38.32
CA ASN A 163 8.49 -13.15 -39.71
C ASN A 163 7.40 -13.96 -40.43
N HIS A 164 6.64 -14.79 -39.72
CA HIS A 164 5.72 -15.75 -40.35
C HIS A 164 4.36 -15.82 -39.64
N VAL A 165 3.36 -16.32 -40.36
CA VAL A 165 2.05 -16.72 -39.83
C VAL A 165 1.91 -18.23 -40.00
N TYR A 166 1.58 -18.92 -38.92
CA TYR A 166 1.38 -20.36 -38.86
C TYR A 166 -0.11 -20.65 -38.74
N VAL A 167 -0.61 -21.60 -39.52
CA VAL A 167 -2.01 -22.03 -39.42
C VAL A 167 -2.10 -23.54 -39.42
N SER A 168 -2.72 -24.08 -38.38
CA SER A 168 -2.93 -25.51 -38.18
C SER A 168 -4.19 -26.00 -38.89
N GLY A 169 -4.26 -27.30 -39.23
CA GLY A 169 -5.41 -27.92 -39.91
C GLY A 169 -6.33 -28.69 -38.95
N TRP A 170 -7.66 -28.51 -39.06
CA TRP A 170 -8.64 -29.20 -38.21
C TRP A 170 -8.88 -30.66 -38.63
N TYR A 171 -8.96 -30.91 -39.93
CA TYR A 171 -9.09 -32.26 -40.52
C TYR A 171 -7.91 -32.62 -41.43
N HIS A 172 -6.87 -31.80 -41.40
CA HIS A 172 -5.70 -31.94 -42.24
C HIS A 172 -4.43 -31.97 -41.41
N SER A 173 -3.57 -32.93 -41.73
CA SER A 173 -2.37 -33.29 -40.99
C SER A 173 -1.16 -32.40 -41.31
N HIS A 174 -1.38 -31.09 -41.37
CA HIS A 174 -0.34 -30.13 -41.78
C HIS A 174 -0.44 -28.77 -41.08
N ILE A 175 0.70 -28.10 -40.94
CA ILE A 175 0.83 -26.71 -40.49
C ILE A 175 1.31 -25.89 -41.70
N ARG A 176 0.51 -24.92 -42.12
CA ARG A 176 0.85 -24.02 -43.22
C ARG A 176 1.65 -22.84 -42.69
N ILE A 177 2.78 -22.52 -43.33
CA ILE A 177 3.63 -21.39 -42.97
C ILE A 177 3.51 -20.33 -44.08
N LEU A 178 3.12 -19.13 -43.69
CA LEU A 178 2.91 -17.99 -44.56
C LEU A 178 3.91 -16.87 -44.23
N ASP A 179 4.27 -16.07 -45.22
CA ASP A 179 4.90 -14.77 -44.99
C ASP A 179 3.88 -13.76 -44.42
N LYS A 180 4.34 -12.57 -44.02
CA LYS A 180 3.44 -11.49 -43.52
C LYS A 180 2.53 -10.90 -44.60
N ASN A 181 2.71 -11.27 -45.87
CA ASN A 181 1.82 -10.96 -46.99
C ASN A 181 0.77 -12.06 -47.22
N LEU A 182 0.72 -13.08 -46.35
CA LEU A 182 -0.20 -14.22 -46.40
C LEU A 182 0.01 -15.12 -47.63
N ASN A 183 1.20 -15.10 -48.22
CA ASN A 183 1.61 -16.07 -49.23
C ASN A 183 2.22 -17.28 -48.54
N GLN A 184 1.84 -18.48 -48.99
CA GLN A 184 2.45 -19.70 -48.46
C GLN A 184 3.91 -19.79 -48.88
N VAL A 185 4.79 -19.86 -47.88
CA VAL A 185 6.23 -20.05 -48.07
C VAL A 185 6.69 -21.46 -47.73
N ASN A 186 5.92 -22.19 -46.90
CA ASN A 186 6.21 -23.58 -46.58
C ASN A 186 4.96 -24.33 -46.04
N LEU A 187 5.09 -25.65 -45.92
CA LEU A 187 4.06 -26.54 -45.41
C LEU A 187 4.71 -27.72 -44.66
N TYR A 188 4.39 -27.87 -43.38
CA TYR A 188 4.81 -29.03 -42.60
C TYR A 188 3.73 -30.11 -42.64
N SER A 189 4.04 -31.32 -43.12
CA SER A 189 3.07 -32.42 -43.31
C SER A 189 3.37 -33.67 -42.47
N GLY A 190 4.11 -33.54 -41.36
CA GLY A 190 4.56 -34.67 -40.53
C GLY A 190 3.54 -35.19 -39.51
N TYR A 191 2.24 -35.11 -39.80
CA TYR A 191 1.18 -35.65 -38.93
C TYR A 191 0.45 -36.84 -39.60
N PRO A 192 -0.07 -37.82 -38.84
CA PRO A 192 -0.85 -38.91 -39.41
C PRO A 192 -2.14 -38.39 -40.08
N THR A 193 -2.49 -38.93 -41.24
CA THR A 193 -3.68 -38.55 -42.02
C THR A 193 -4.95 -38.63 -41.15
N TYR A 194 -5.85 -37.66 -41.26
CA TYR A 194 -7.14 -37.55 -40.55
C TYR A 194 -7.11 -37.09 -39.07
N TYR A 195 -5.96 -36.67 -38.54
CA TYR A 195 -5.86 -36.08 -37.20
C TYR A 195 -5.58 -34.58 -37.26
N GLY A 196 -6.34 -33.82 -36.48
CA GLY A 196 -6.32 -32.37 -36.44
C GLY A 196 -5.30 -31.80 -35.44
N ILE A 197 -4.77 -30.65 -35.79
CA ILE A 197 -3.97 -29.79 -34.92
C ILE A 197 -4.85 -28.60 -34.57
N LYS A 198 -5.04 -28.32 -33.28
CA LYS A 198 -5.94 -27.25 -32.80
C LYS A 198 -5.15 -25.98 -32.53
N GLY A 199 -5.15 -25.51 -31.29
CA GLY A 199 -4.38 -24.36 -30.86
C GLY A 199 -2.88 -24.57 -31.04
N ILE A 200 -2.22 -23.51 -31.48
CA ILE A 200 -0.79 -23.43 -31.73
C ILE A 200 -0.29 -22.09 -31.19
N ASP A 201 0.94 -22.05 -30.71
CA ASP A 201 1.56 -20.81 -30.23
C ASP A 201 3.05 -20.79 -30.54
N VAL A 202 3.59 -19.58 -30.76
CA VAL A 202 5.00 -19.33 -31.03
C VAL A 202 5.61 -18.62 -29.82
N ASN A 203 6.76 -19.10 -29.35
CA ASN A 203 7.42 -18.45 -28.23
C ASN A 203 7.91 -17.02 -28.58
N SER A 204 8.15 -16.20 -27.56
CA SER A 204 8.41 -14.75 -27.70
C SER A 204 9.57 -14.40 -28.65
N ASN A 205 10.60 -15.24 -28.73
CA ASN A 205 11.77 -15.04 -29.60
C ASN A 205 11.58 -15.62 -31.03
N GLY A 206 10.46 -16.27 -31.31
CA GLY A 206 10.12 -16.81 -32.63
C GLY A 206 10.89 -18.06 -33.03
N THR A 207 11.45 -18.80 -32.08
CA THR A 207 12.32 -19.97 -32.35
C THR A 207 11.64 -21.32 -32.13
N LYS A 208 10.49 -21.36 -31.44
CA LYS A 208 9.72 -22.58 -31.16
C LYS A 208 8.24 -22.40 -31.47
N LEU A 209 7.61 -23.47 -31.93
CA LEU A 209 6.16 -23.58 -32.12
C LEU A 209 5.64 -24.76 -31.29
N ALA A 210 4.64 -24.53 -30.44
CA ALA A 210 3.91 -25.59 -29.75
C ALA A 210 2.56 -25.83 -30.43
N ALA A 211 2.10 -27.08 -30.42
CA ALA A 211 0.86 -27.46 -31.07
C ALA A 211 0.08 -28.50 -30.26
N ALA A 212 -1.17 -28.17 -29.91
CA ALA A 212 -2.12 -29.08 -29.31
C ALA A 212 -2.75 -29.99 -30.39
N SER A 213 -2.69 -31.31 -30.18
CA SER A 213 -3.07 -32.31 -31.18
C SER A 213 -4.31 -33.10 -30.76
N SER A 214 -5.15 -33.47 -31.73
CA SER A 214 -6.31 -34.36 -31.51
C SER A 214 -5.90 -35.78 -31.10
N LEU A 215 -4.60 -36.10 -31.10
CA LEU A 215 -4.02 -37.34 -30.56
C LEU A 215 -3.80 -37.28 -29.04
N ASN A 216 -4.32 -36.27 -28.34
CA ASN A 216 -4.16 -36.07 -26.90
C ASN A 216 -2.68 -35.90 -26.50
N ASN A 217 -1.92 -35.16 -27.30
CA ASN A 217 -0.52 -34.82 -27.03
C ASN A 217 -0.20 -33.39 -27.47
N ILE A 218 0.93 -32.89 -26.98
CA ILE A 218 1.55 -31.64 -27.41
C ILE A 218 2.78 -31.96 -28.25
N LYS A 219 2.92 -31.26 -29.37
CA LYS A 219 4.12 -31.32 -30.22
C LYS A 219 4.84 -30.00 -30.21
N VAL A 220 6.16 -30.03 -30.06
CA VAL A 220 7.02 -28.84 -30.08
C VAL A 220 7.97 -28.92 -31.26
N PHE A 221 8.07 -27.82 -32.01
CA PHE A 221 8.93 -27.68 -33.17
C PHE A 221 9.96 -26.59 -32.94
N ASN A 222 11.18 -26.79 -33.47
CA ASN A 222 12.09 -25.68 -33.70
C ASN A 222 11.75 -25.00 -35.04
N ILE A 223 11.87 -23.68 -35.05
CA ILE A 223 11.66 -22.82 -36.21
C ILE A 223 13.03 -22.40 -36.75
N SER A 224 13.29 -22.68 -38.03
CA SER A 224 14.49 -22.19 -38.74
C SER A 224 14.10 -21.66 -40.11
N GLY A 225 14.09 -20.33 -40.27
CA GLY A 225 13.49 -19.69 -41.44
C GLY A 225 12.00 -20.02 -41.54
N SER A 226 11.57 -20.56 -42.68
CA SER A 226 10.21 -21.06 -42.88
C SER A 226 10.05 -22.56 -42.58
N ASN A 227 11.09 -23.25 -42.10
CA ASN A 227 11.05 -24.70 -41.81
C ASN A 227 10.67 -24.99 -40.36
N LEU A 228 9.94 -26.09 -40.16
CA LEU A 228 9.59 -26.65 -38.85
C LEU A 228 10.25 -28.02 -38.70
N SER A 229 10.97 -28.22 -37.59
CA SER A 229 11.53 -29.52 -37.21
C SER A 229 10.96 -29.96 -35.88
N LEU A 230 10.29 -31.12 -35.84
CA LEU A 230 9.73 -31.67 -34.59
C LEU A 230 10.87 -32.00 -33.62
N THR A 231 10.81 -31.49 -32.40
CA THR A 231 11.82 -31.73 -31.36
C THR A 231 11.29 -32.47 -30.15
N GLN A 232 10.01 -32.29 -29.81
CA GLN A 232 9.40 -32.95 -28.65
C GLN A 232 7.97 -33.40 -28.95
N THR A 233 7.56 -34.51 -28.34
CA THR A 233 6.16 -34.93 -28.26
C THR A 233 5.91 -35.54 -26.88
N PHE A 234 4.90 -35.04 -26.19
CA PHE A 234 4.53 -35.54 -24.86
C PHE A 234 3.02 -35.49 -24.65
N GLY A 235 2.53 -36.34 -23.76
CA GLY A 235 1.09 -36.54 -23.53
C GLY A 235 0.54 -37.81 -24.17
N SER A 236 -0.50 -38.35 -23.54
CA SER A 236 -1.32 -39.45 -24.06
C SER A 236 -2.76 -39.30 -23.57
N TYR A 237 -3.70 -40.05 -24.13
CA TYR A 237 -5.09 -40.00 -23.67
C TYR A 237 -5.22 -40.43 -22.20
N GLY A 238 -5.96 -39.66 -21.40
CA GLY A 238 -6.32 -40.02 -20.04
C GLY A 238 -6.51 -38.82 -19.11
N THR A 239 -6.59 -39.11 -17.80
CA THR A 239 -6.88 -38.11 -16.75
C THR A 239 -5.68 -37.87 -15.80
N GLY A 240 -4.61 -38.66 -15.91
CA GLY A 240 -3.38 -38.53 -15.13
C GLY A 240 -2.60 -37.24 -15.39
N ASN A 241 -1.56 -36.95 -14.61
CA ASN A 241 -0.83 -35.67 -14.64
C ASN A 241 -0.13 -35.37 -15.97
N SER A 242 0.31 -36.40 -16.70
CA SER A 242 0.94 -36.26 -18.03
C SER A 242 0.06 -36.81 -19.15
N GLN A 243 -1.24 -36.88 -18.92
CA GLN A 243 -2.24 -37.32 -19.89
C GLN A 243 -3.17 -36.17 -20.21
N PHE A 244 -3.84 -36.21 -21.36
CA PHE A 244 -4.78 -35.19 -21.79
C PHE A 244 -6.08 -35.83 -22.26
N ASN A 245 -7.16 -35.08 -22.18
CA ASN A 245 -8.43 -35.40 -22.80
C ASN A 245 -8.86 -34.21 -23.66
N TYR A 246 -8.48 -34.30 -24.94
CA TYR A 246 -8.76 -33.31 -25.96
C TYR A 246 -8.14 -31.93 -25.65
N PRO A 247 -6.80 -31.83 -25.62
CA PRO A 247 -6.13 -30.55 -25.41
C PRO A 247 -6.53 -29.60 -26.55
N SER A 248 -7.11 -28.46 -26.19
CA SER A 248 -7.68 -27.52 -27.16
C SER A 248 -6.68 -26.46 -27.58
N ASP A 249 -5.77 -26.09 -26.68
CA ASP A 249 -4.82 -25.01 -26.90
C ASP A 249 -3.55 -25.12 -26.03
N VAL A 250 -2.48 -24.42 -26.44
CA VAL A 250 -1.19 -24.37 -25.76
C VAL A 250 -0.55 -22.99 -25.93
N SER A 251 0.04 -22.42 -24.88
CA SER A 251 0.79 -21.15 -24.96
C SER A 251 2.09 -21.16 -24.15
N PHE A 252 3.05 -20.33 -24.57
CA PHE A 252 4.36 -20.14 -23.94
C PHE A 252 4.39 -18.96 -22.97
N ASP A 253 5.06 -19.11 -21.83
CA ASP A 253 5.53 -17.96 -21.04
C ASP A 253 6.89 -17.44 -21.55
N SER A 254 7.36 -16.33 -20.97
CA SER A 254 8.65 -15.73 -21.31
C SER A 254 9.87 -16.65 -21.10
N SER A 255 9.71 -17.70 -20.30
CA SER A 255 10.73 -18.70 -19.96
C SER A 255 10.59 -20.00 -20.77
N ASP A 256 9.81 -19.99 -21.85
CA ASP A 256 9.48 -21.16 -22.69
C ASP A 256 8.74 -22.30 -21.94
N ASN A 257 8.17 -22.05 -20.76
CA ASN A 257 7.26 -23.03 -20.15
C ASN A 257 5.94 -23.04 -20.92
N MET A 258 5.30 -24.20 -20.98
CA MET A 258 4.09 -24.42 -21.77
C MET A 258 2.87 -24.61 -20.87
N TYR A 259 1.78 -23.97 -21.24
CA TYR A 259 0.49 -24.02 -20.54
C TYR A 259 -0.56 -24.60 -21.47
N VAL A 260 -1.18 -25.70 -21.06
CA VAL A 260 -2.08 -26.48 -21.91
C VAL A 260 -3.50 -26.44 -21.36
N ALA A 261 -4.44 -26.00 -22.19
CA ALA A 261 -5.87 -26.08 -21.92
C ALA A 261 -6.36 -27.51 -22.20
N ASP A 262 -6.57 -28.29 -21.13
CA ASP A 262 -7.01 -29.68 -21.20
C ASP A 262 -8.54 -29.75 -21.07
N LEU A 263 -9.20 -29.60 -22.23
CA LEU A 263 -10.61 -29.21 -22.35
C LEU A 263 -11.55 -30.11 -21.55
N TYR A 264 -11.53 -31.43 -21.81
CA TYR A 264 -12.47 -32.36 -21.19
C TYR A 264 -12.02 -32.87 -19.83
N ASN A 265 -10.79 -32.58 -19.41
CA ASN A 265 -10.36 -32.78 -18.02
C ASN A 265 -10.62 -31.54 -17.15
N HIS A 266 -11.17 -30.46 -17.71
CA HIS A 266 -11.53 -29.22 -17.00
C HIS A 266 -10.37 -28.60 -16.23
N ARG A 267 -9.18 -28.55 -16.85
CA ARG A 267 -7.97 -28.08 -16.19
C ARG A 267 -7.01 -27.34 -17.12
N LEU A 268 -6.18 -26.50 -16.51
CA LEU A 268 -4.98 -25.92 -17.11
C LEU A 268 -3.76 -26.69 -16.57
N VAL A 269 -2.82 -27.05 -17.44
CA VAL A 269 -1.64 -27.86 -17.07
C VAL A 269 -0.36 -27.14 -17.45
N LYS A 270 0.60 -27.03 -16.52
CA LYS A 270 1.92 -26.44 -16.75
C LYS A 270 2.97 -27.51 -17.00
N TYR A 271 3.78 -27.27 -18.03
CA TYR A 271 4.99 -28.02 -18.37
C TYR A 271 6.17 -27.07 -18.46
N ASN A 272 7.37 -27.54 -18.10
CA ASN A 272 8.58 -26.75 -18.37
C ASN A 272 8.97 -26.82 -19.86
N SER A 273 9.99 -26.06 -20.25
CA SER A 273 10.51 -26.00 -21.63
C SER A 273 11.03 -27.34 -22.19
N SER A 274 11.27 -28.33 -21.32
CA SER A 274 11.64 -29.71 -21.68
C SER A 274 10.46 -30.67 -21.78
N GLY A 275 9.22 -30.18 -21.68
CA GLY A 275 8.01 -31.00 -21.77
C GLY A 275 7.72 -31.83 -20.51
N VAL A 276 8.30 -31.47 -19.36
CA VAL A 276 8.08 -32.17 -18.08
C VAL A 276 6.97 -31.49 -17.28
N TYR A 277 5.98 -32.27 -16.85
CA TYR A 277 4.86 -31.81 -16.02
C TYR A 277 5.35 -31.11 -14.75
N GLN A 278 4.78 -29.95 -14.44
CA GLN A 278 5.10 -29.18 -13.23
C GLN A 278 3.91 -29.14 -12.27
N SER A 279 2.75 -28.69 -12.77
CA SER A 279 1.56 -28.49 -11.95
C SER A 279 0.30 -28.44 -12.81
N LYS A 280 -0.86 -28.46 -12.15
CA LYS A 280 -2.17 -28.29 -12.80
C LYS A 280 -3.11 -27.49 -11.93
N TYR A 281 -4.09 -26.88 -12.56
CA TYR A 281 -5.19 -26.22 -11.89
C TYR A 281 -6.53 -26.66 -12.48
N GLY A 282 -7.38 -27.24 -11.64
CA GLY A 282 -8.69 -27.78 -11.98
C GLY A 282 -8.74 -29.30 -12.17
N SER A 283 -9.96 -29.85 -12.24
CA SER A 283 -10.26 -31.28 -12.38
C SER A 283 -11.69 -31.58 -12.87
N LEU A 284 -11.98 -32.82 -13.23
CA LEU A 284 -13.34 -33.30 -13.58
C LEU A 284 -14.38 -33.17 -12.43
N ASN A 285 -13.95 -32.97 -11.18
CA ASN A 285 -14.86 -32.88 -10.04
C ASN A 285 -15.45 -31.46 -9.91
N TYR A 286 -16.75 -31.33 -10.13
CA TYR A 286 -17.47 -30.05 -10.20
C TYR A 286 -17.68 -29.32 -8.87
N ASN A 287 -17.44 -29.98 -7.73
CA ASN A 287 -17.78 -29.43 -6.40
C ASN A 287 -16.77 -28.40 -5.87
N SER A 288 -15.65 -28.17 -6.57
CA SER A 288 -14.59 -27.26 -6.12
C SER A 288 -13.78 -26.58 -7.25
N ASN A 289 -14.23 -26.65 -8.51
CA ASN A 289 -13.41 -26.28 -9.66
C ASN A 289 -13.92 -25.05 -10.43
N PRO A 290 -13.10 -24.04 -10.77
CA PRO A 290 -13.53 -22.87 -11.52
C PRO A 290 -13.28 -22.98 -13.04
N PHE A 291 -13.25 -24.18 -13.63
CA PHE A 291 -13.20 -24.35 -15.09
C PHE A 291 -14.37 -25.18 -15.62
N ARG A 292 -15.02 -24.69 -16.68
CA ARG A 292 -16.06 -25.41 -17.40
C ARG A 292 -15.80 -25.35 -18.90
N TYR A 293 -14.91 -26.25 -19.34
CA TYR A 293 -14.36 -26.34 -20.70
C TYR A 293 -13.40 -25.17 -21.02
N PRO A 294 -12.17 -25.18 -20.47
CA PRO A 294 -11.14 -24.21 -20.82
C PRO A 294 -10.71 -24.44 -22.28
N TYR A 295 -10.99 -23.47 -23.15
CA TYR A 295 -10.89 -23.65 -24.60
C TYR A 295 -9.59 -23.08 -25.17
N GLY A 296 -9.27 -21.82 -24.86
CA GLY A 296 -8.07 -21.14 -25.33
C GLY A 296 -7.27 -20.56 -24.19
N VAL A 297 -5.97 -20.39 -24.41
CA VAL A 297 -5.01 -19.88 -23.43
C VAL A 297 -4.11 -18.84 -24.08
N GLY A 298 -4.02 -17.66 -23.47
CA GLY A 298 -3.14 -16.58 -23.89
C GLY A 298 -2.34 -16.07 -22.71
N ILE A 299 -1.08 -15.73 -22.96
CA ILE A 299 -0.16 -15.23 -21.94
C ILE A 299 0.28 -13.82 -22.32
N SER A 300 0.22 -12.89 -21.36
CA SER A 300 0.69 -11.53 -21.61
C SER A 300 2.20 -11.42 -21.56
N SER A 301 2.73 -10.32 -22.11
CA SER A 301 4.16 -9.96 -21.97
C SER A 301 4.63 -9.77 -20.52
N ALA A 302 3.69 -9.68 -19.58
CA ALA A 302 3.96 -9.63 -18.14
C ALA A 302 3.75 -11.00 -17.45
N ASP A 303 3.71 -12.10 -18.23
CA ASP A 303 3.54 -13.47 -17.75
C ASP A 303 2.26 -13.70 -16.93
N LYS A 304 1.19 -12.98 -17.28
CA LYS A 304 -0.16 -13.26 -16.76
C LYS A 304 -0.90 -14.16 -17.73
N ILE A 305 -1.44 -15.25 -17.21
CA ILE A 305 -2.15 -16.27 -17.99
C ILE A 305 -3.64 -15.95 -18.00
N TYR A 306 -4.23 -16.01 -19.18
CA TYR A 306 -5.65 -15.84 -19.41
C TYR A 306 -6.20 -17.11 -20.05
N VAL A 307 -7.31 -17.62 -19.53
CA VAL A 307 -7.95 -18.84 -20.03
C VAL A 307 -9.40 -18.55 -20.38
N ALA A 308 -9.77 -18.82 -21.63
CA ALA A 308 -11.14 -18.74 -22.12
C ALA A 308 -11.98 -19.89 -21.55
N ASP A 309 -12.81 -19.61 -20.55
CA ASP A 309 -13.69 -20.60 -19.92
C ASP A 309 -15.08 -20.57 -20.56
N TYR A 310 -15.26 -21.47 -21.53
CA TYR A 310 -16.37 -21.45 -22.47
C TYR A 310 -17.75 -21.45 -21.79
N SER A 311 -18.00 -22.38 -20.86
CA SER A 311 -19.32 -22.53 -20.23
C SER A 311 -19.53 -21.66 -19.00
N GLN A 312 -18.48 -21.07 -18.42
CA GLN A 312 -18.64 -20.02 -17.40
C GLN A 312 -18.81 -18.63 -17.99
N THR A 313 -18.61 -18.46 -19.29
CA THR A 313 -18.76 -17.18 -19.99
C THR A 313 -17.87 -16.08 -19.39
N SER A 314 -16.64 -16.45 -19.05
CA SER A 314 -15.64 -15.57 -18.44
C SER A 314 -14.23 -15.94 -18.91
N ILE A 315 -13.29 -15.03 -18.73
CA ILE A 315 -11.87 -15.32 -18.89
C ILE A 315 -11.27 -15.44 -17.50
N GLN A 316 -10.69 -16.60 -17.19
CA GLN A 316 -10.03 -16.86 -15.91
C GLN A 316 -8.58 -16.37 -15.98
N GLN A 317 -8.07 -15.81 -14.89
CA GLN A 317 -6.73 -15.25 -14.80
C GLN A 317 -5.86 -16.04 -13.82
N PHE A 318 -4.61 -16.31 -14.20
CA PHE A 318 -3.64 -17.03 -13.38
C PHE A 318 -2.25 -16.41 -13.45
N SER A 319 -1.44 -16.66 -12.42
CA SER A 319 0.01 -16.47 -12.49
C SER A 319 0.66 -17.64 -13.23
N THR A 320 1.93 -17.51 -13.63
CA THR A 320 2.75 -18.62 -14.14
C THR A 320 2.94 -19.76 -13.13
N GLY A 321 2.68 -19.53 -11.84
CA GLY A 321 2.59 -20.58 -10.82
C GLY A 321 1.29 -21.39 -10.84
N LEU A 322 0.35 -21.08 -11.74
CA LEU A 322 -1.04 -21.56 -11.75
C LEU A 322 -1.85 -21.15 -10.51
N SER A 323 -1.48 -20.05 -9.86
CA SER A 323 -2.30 -19.44 -8.80
C SER A 323 -3.46 -18.67 -9.44
N TYR A 324 -4.69 -18.95 -9.01
CA TYR A 324 -5.87 -18.23 -9.50
C TYR A 324 -5.86 -16.78 -9.01
N ILE A 325 -5.91 -15.84 -9.96
CA ILE A 325 -5.92 -14.40 -9.70
C ILE A 325 -7.35 -13.87 -9.67
N GLY A 326 -8.21 -14.32 -10.59
CA GLY A 326 -9.56 -13.80 -10.73
C GLY A 326 -10.18 -14.10 -12.07
N LYS A 327 -11.27 -13.40 -12.41
CA LYS A 327 -11.96 -13.53 -13.69
C LYS A 327 -12.33 -12.18 -14.27
N ILE A 328 -12.25 -12.06 -15.59
CA ILE A 328 -12.67 -10.87 -16.35
C ILE A 328 -13.79 -11.24 -17.33
N GLY A 329 -14.53 -10.24 -17.78
CA GLY A 329 -15.71 -10.48 -18.61
C GLY A 329 -17.01 -10.78 -17.85
N VAL A 330 -16.98 -10.69 -16.52
CA VAL A 330 -18.18 -10.73 -15.67
C VAL A 330 -18.60 -9.31 -15.35
N ALA A 331 -19.88 -8.98 -15.55
CA ALA A 331 -20.39 -7.66 -15.19
C ALA A 331 -20.30 -7.48 -13.66
N LYS A 332 -19.62 -6.41 -13.21
CA LYS A 332 -19.64 -5.97 -11.81
C LYS A 332 -20.83 -5.03 -11.60
N SER A 333 -21.59 -5.23 -10.53
CA SER A 333 -22.67 -4.31 -10.15
C SER A 333 -22.09 -2.99 -9.65
N ARG A 334 -22.82 -1.89 -9.82
CA ARG A 334 -22.48 -0.59 -9.21
C ARG A 334 -22.30 -0.70 -7.70
N MET A 335 -23.11 -1.52 -7.03
CA MET A 335 -22.96 -1.83 -5.61
C MET A 335 -21.61 -2.49 -5.30
N SER A 336 -21.19 -3.49 -6.10
CA SER A 336 -19.87 -4.12 -5.90
C SER A 336 -18.72 -3.12 -6.09
N ILE A 337 -18.82 -2.24 -7.09
CA ILE A 337 -17.88 -1.15 -7.34
C ILE A 337 -17.84 -0.18 -6.15
N ALA A 338 -19.00 0.21 -5.61
CA ALA A 338 -19.09 1.13 -4.48
C ALA A 338 -18.47 0.54 -3.20
N LYS A 339 -18.78 -0.72 -2.88
CA LYS A 339 -18.18 -1.44 -1.73
C LYS A 339 -16.66 -1.49 -1.83
N GLU A 340 -16.16 -1.83 -3.02
CA GLU A 340 -14.73 -1.90 -3.31
C GLU A 340 -14.05 -0.54 -3.11
N ALA A 341 -14.65 0.55 -3.62
CA ALA A 341 -14.12 1.89 -3.41
C ALA A 341 -14.18 2.35 -1.94
N ILE A 342 -15.29 2.10 -1.23
CA ILE A 342 -15.43 2.45 0.19
C ILE A 342 -14.38 1.74 1.05
N LYS A 343 -14.15 0.44 0.82
CA LYS A 343 -13.12 -0.32 1.54
C LYS A 343 -11.73 0.27 1.37
N ARG A 344 -11.37 0.70 0.17
CA ARG A 344 -10.09 1.38 -0.08
C ARG A 344 -9.98 2.71 0.66
N ILE A 345 -11.06 3.50 0.70
CA ILE A 345 -11.07 4.79 1.37
C ILE A 345 -10.91 4.63 2.88
N VAL A 346 -11.65 3.72 3.51
CA VAL A 346 -11.57 3.53 4.97
C VAL A 346 -10.32 2.80 5.42
N SER A 347 -9.57 2.18 4.50
CA SER A 347 -8.27 1.55 4.78
C SER A 347 -7.07 2.44 4.43
N ASP A 348 -7.27 3.59 3.77
CA ASP A 348 -6.21 4.55 3.46
C ASP A 348 -5.73 5.24 4.77
N PRO A 349 -4.45 5.08 5.17
CA PRO A 349 -3.91 5.67 6.38
C PRO A 349 -4.06 7.18 6.45
N GLN A 350 -3.91 7.85 5.31
CA GLN A 350 -3.90 9.31 5.21
C GLN A 350 -5.30 9.87 5.46
N LEU A 351 -6.31 9.18 4.92
CA LEU A 351 -7.70 9.58 5.06
C LEU A 351 -8.23 9.27 6.47
N LYS A 352 -7.81 8.14 7.07
CA LYS A 352 -8.23 7.74 8.42
C LYS A 352 -7.70 8.68 9.52
N SER A 353 -6.46 9.19 9.39
CA SER A 353 -5.90 10.08 10.40
C SER A 353 -6.67 11.40 10.48
N GLY A 354 -7.06 11.95 9.33
CA GLY A 354 -7.79 13.22 9.23
C GLY A 354 -9.30 13.13 9.47
N ALA A 355 -9.90 11.94 9.52
CA ALA A 355 -11.36 11.80 9.61
C ALA A 355 -11.88 10.61 10.44
N ASN A 356 -13.05 10.80 11.03
CA ASN A 356 -13.91 9.75 11.55
C ASN A 356 -14.98 9.42 10.51
N PHE A 357 -15.21 8.13 10.26
CA PHE A 357 -16.13 7.66 9.23
C PHE A 357 -17.36 7.00 9.83
N GLY A 358 -18.51 7.23 9.22
CA GLY A 358 -19.76 6.51 9.45
C GLY A 358 -20.33 6.00 8.12
N LEU A 359 -21.19 4.99 8.19
CA LEU A 359 -21.88 4.42 7.02
C LEU A 359 -23.38 4.40 7.28
N MET A 360 -24.10 4.99 6.35
CA MET A 360 -25.54 4.90 6.24
C MET A 360 -25.87 4.26 4.90
N GLU A 361 -26.67 3.19 4.91
CA GLU A 361 -27.30 2.72 3.69
C GLU A 361 -28.66 3.40 3.52
N TRP A 362 -29.00 3.71 2.28
CA TRP A 362 -30.27 4.34 1.99
C TRP A 362 -30.91 3.81 0.73
N GLY A 363 -32.16 3.44 0.91
CA GLY A 363 -33.15 3.15 -0.11
C GLY A 363 -34.45 2.86 0.62
N PHE A 364 -35.54 2.71 -0.10
CA PHE A 364 -36.84 2.52 0.54
C PHE A 364 -37.58 1.35 -0.06
N TYR A 365 -37.98 0.44 0.81
CA TYR A 365 -38.97 -0.60 0.53
C TYR A 365 -39.78 -0.81 1.81
N TRP A 366 -41.02 -0.32 1.80
CA TRP A 366 -41.99 -0.45 2.90
C TRP A 366 -41.47 -0.03 4.31
N GLY A 367 -40.60 0.98 4.38
CA GLY A 367 -40.11 1.55 5.64
C GLY A 367 -38.82 0.93 6.22
N ASN A 368 -38.23 -0.10 5.60
CA ASN A 368 -37.22 -0.94 6.25
C ASN A 368 -35.75 -0.75 5.80
N TYR A 369 -35.43 0.20 4.90
CA TYR A 369 -34.10 0.26 4.24
C TYR A 369 -33.34 1.59 4.41
N LEU A 370 -33.78 2.46 5.33
CA LEU A 370 -32.93 3.52 5.89
C LEU A 370 -32.30 3.02 7.18
N LYS A 371 -30.98 2.89 7.18
CA LYS A 371 -30.26 2.39 8.35
C LYS A 371 -28.93 3.10 8.52
N LEU A 372 -28.71 3.67 9.71
CA LEU A 372 -27.37 4.00 10.16
C LEU A 372 -26.69 2.67 10.54
N ARG A 373 -25.79 2.21 9.68
CA ARG A 373 -25.08 0.93 9.86
C ARG A 373 -23.93 1.09 10.82
N VAL A 374 -23.13 2.13 10.61
CA VAL A 374 -21.96 2.45 11.44
C VAL A 374 -22.05 3.93 11.82
N PRO A 375 -22.17 4.26 13.12
CA PRO A 375 -22.07 5.64 13.56
C PRO A 375 -20.67 6.19 13.31
N ILE A 376 -20.55 7.50 13.12
CA ILE A 376 -19.26 8.18 13.03
C ILE A 376 -18.54 8.04 14.37
N SER A 377 -17.37 7.42 14.36
CA SER A 377 -16.54 7.16 15.53
C SER A 377 -15.08 6.98 15.16
N SER A 378 -14.21 6.90 16.18
CA SER A 378 -12.77 6.65 15.99
C SER A 378 -12.47 5.31 15.30
N ASN A 379 -13.31 4.29 15.53
CA ASN A 379 -13.24 2.94 14.93
C ASN A 379 -14.21 2.73 13.75
N GLY A 380 -14.92 3.77 13.33
CA GLY A 380 -15.94 3.65 12.29
C GLY A 380 -15.37 3.13 10.97
N ALA A 381 -14.17 3.56 10.58
CA ALA A 381 -13.47 3.05 9.40
C ALA A 381 -13.26 1.52 9.42
N SER A 382 -12.77 0.98 10.54
CA SER A 382 -12.55 -0.48 10.71
C SER A 382 -13.88 -1.24 10.69
N THR A 383 -14.90 -0.70 11.35
CA THR A 383 -16.25 -1.29 11.35
C THR A 383 -16.85 -1.30 9.94
N ILE A 384 -16.74 -0.20 9.20
CA ILE A 384 -17.22 -0.07 7.81
C ILE A 384 -16.54 -1.09 6.91
N TYR A 385 -15.22 -1.27 7.05
CA TYR A 385 -14.48 -2.24 6.23
C TYR A 385 -15.09 -3.65 6.30
N THR A 386 -15.59 -4.04 7.47
CA THR A 386 -16.28 -5.33 7.66
C THR A 386 -17.79 -5.29 7.36
N ASP A 387 -18.48 -4.19 7.68
CA ASP A 387 -19.95 -4.12 7.58
C ASP A 387 -20.45 -3.82 6.16
N VAL A 388 -19.67 -3.10 5.35
CA VAL A 388 -20.12 -2.60 4.02
C VAL A 388 -20.50 -3.72 3.05
N ASP A 389 -19.94 -4.92 3.22
CA ASP A 389 -20.32 -6.09 2.42
C ASP A 389 -21.80 -6.49 2.62
N GLY A 390 -22.37 -6.15 3.79
CA GLY A 390 -23.76 -6.40 4.15
C GLY A 390 -24.80 -5.48 3.48
N VAL A 391 -24.37 -4.45 2.74
CA VAL A 391 -25.29 -3.56 1.99
C VAL A 391 -25.80 -4.28 0.74
N VAL A 392 -27.13 -4.39 0.57
CA VAL A 392 -27.73 -5.13 -0.57
C VAL A 392 -28.61 -4.22 -1.40
N ALA A 393 -28.48 -4.30 -2.73
CA ALA A 393 -29.21 -3.48 -3.69
C ALA A 393 -30.63 -4.02 -3.96
N ASN A 394 -31.65 -3.51 -3.25
CA ASN A 394 -33.04 -4.00 -3.33
C ASN A 394 -34.13 -2.92 -3.17
N GLY A 395 -33.78 -1.64 -2.93
CA GLY A 395 -34.75 -0.57 -2.63
C GLY A 395 -35.12 0.37 -3.80
N GLY A 396 -35.91 1.41 -3.53
CA GLY A 396 -36.04 2.58 -4.42
C GLY A 396 -35.18 3.77 -3.96
N THR A 397 -35.02 4.78 -4.83
CA THR A 397 -34.17 5.96 -4.59
C THR A 397 -34.97 7.12 -3.95
N TYR A 398 -34.95 7.21 -2.61
CA TYR A 398 -35.74 8.19 -1.83
C TYR A 398 -34.85 9.19 -1.08
N LEU A 399 -34.27 10.14 -1.83
CA LEU A 399 -33.27 11.06 -1.31
C LEU A 399 -33.79 11.96 -0.17
N LEU A 400 -35.02 12.46 -0.25
CA LEU A 400 -35.56 13.36 0.78
C LEU A 400 -35.59 12.69 2.17
N GLN A 401 -36.03 11.44 2.23
CA GLN A 401 -36.07 10.65 3.45
C GLN A 401 -34.64 10.39 3.96
N ALA A 402 -33.72 10.03 3.06
CA ALA A 402 -32.32 9.81 3.42
C ALA A 402 -31.67 11.07 4.02
N MET A 403 -31.88 12.23 3.40
CA MET A 403 -31.37 13.51 3.91
C MET A 403 -31.99 13.89 5.26
N ASN A 404 -33.29 13.65 5.46
CA ASN A 404 -33.93 13.88 6.76
C ASN A 404 -33.37 12.97 7.85
N TYR A 405 -33.12 11.71 7.52
CA TYR A 405 -32.55 10.74 8.44
C TYR A 405 -31.12 11.11 8.84
N ALA A 406 -30.28 11.48 7.86
CA ALA A 406 -28.95 12.03 8.12
C ALA A 406 -29.04 13.29 9.00
N ARG A 407 -29.96 14.22 8.70
CA ARG A 407 -30.19 15.41 9.53
C ARG A 407 -30.57 15.07 10.97
N ASN A 408 -31.40 14.06 11.20
CA ASN A 408 -31.74 13.61 12.55
C ASN A 408 -30.52 13.04 13.28
N TYR A 409 -29.64 12.32 12.58
CA TYR A 409 -28.39 11.83 13.15
C TYR A 409 -27.44 12.98 13.52
N TRP A 410 -27.20 13.92 12.60
CA TRP A 410 -26.39 15.12 12.87
C TRP A 410 -26.96 16.01 13.99
N ASN A 411 -28.29 16.01 14.19
CA ASN A 411 -28.93 16.68 15.33
C ASN A 411 -28.88 15.89 16.65
N GLY A 412 -28.44 14.62 16.65
CA GLY A 412 -28.51 13.75 17.84
C GLY A 412 -29.93 13.32 18.23
N ASN A 413 -30.85 13.37 17.26
CA ASN A 413 -32.27 13.03 17.42
C ASN A 413 -32.63 11.71 16.73
N LEU A 414 -31.66 11.00 16.16
CA LEU A 414 -31.91 9.72 15.52
C LEU A 414 -32.10 8.62 16.55
N THR A 415 -33.22 7.91 16.44
CA THR A 415 -33.48 6.66 17.17
C THR A 415 -33.70 5.53 16.16
N GLN A 416 -32.94 4.44 16.30
CA GLN A 416 -33.06 3.24 15.46
C GLN A 416 -33.01 2.01 16.37
N GLY A 417 -33.97 1.10 16.23
CA GLY A 417 -34.01 -0.14 17.02
C GLY A 417 -34.09 0.09 18.54
N GLY A 418 -34.69 1.20 18.99
CA GLY A 418 -34.73 1.58 20.41
C GLY A 418 -33.44 2.23 20.94
N THR A 419 -32.37 2.29 20.14
CA THR A 419 -31.12 3.00 20.49
C THR A 419 -31.15 4.42 19.96
N ARG A 420 -30.89 5.41 20.82
CA ARG A 420 -30.67 6.80 20.43
C ARG A 420 -29.20 7.02 20.09
N TYR A 421 -28.94 7.63 18.94
CA TYR A 421 -27.59 7.96 18.50
C TYR A 421 -27.30 9.43 18.78
N PRO A 422 -26.22 9.75 19.54
CA PRO A 422 -25.83 11.13 19.79
C PRO A 422 -25.32 11.80 18.51
N SER A 423 -25.35 13.14 18.50
CA SER A 423 -24.70 13.89 17.42
C SER A 423 -23.20 13.65 17.46
N PRO A 424 -22.56 13.42 16.30
CA PRO A 424 -21.09 13.36 16.21
C PRO A 424 -20.44 14.76 16.27
N ILE A 425 -21.23 15.85 16.22
CA ILE A 425 -20.75 17.22 16.29
C ILE A 425 -20.43 17.59 17.73
N ILE A 426 -19.21 18.03 17.98
CA ILE A 426 -18.76 18.54 19.28
C ILE A 426 -19.37 19.94 19.49
N PRO A 427 -20.18 20.17 20.54
CA PRO A 427 -20.76 21.48 20.81
C PRO A 427 -19.69 22.57 20.93
N GLY A 428 -19.84 23.67 20.18
CA GLY A 428 -18.91 24.81 20.20
C GLY A 428 -17.63 24.63 19.38
N ALA A 429 -17.37 23.45 18.79
CA ALA A 429 -16.20 23.21 17.95
C ALA A 429 -16.42 23.70 16.51
N THR A 430 -16.35 25.02 16.29
CA THR A 430 -16.55 25.64 14.95
C THR A 430 -15.54 25.17 13.90
N CYS A 431 -14.37 24.69 14.35
CA CYS A 431 -13.32 24.10 13.52
C CYS A 431 -13.61 22.65 13.08
N GLN A 432 -14.53 21.93 13.74
CA GLN A 432 -14.84 20.56 13.36
C GLN A 432 -15.63 20.56 12.05
N LEU A 433 -15.05 19.93 11.04
CA LEU A 433 -15.67 19.84 9.73
C LEU A 433 -16.58 18.61 9.66
N ASN A 434 -17.74 18.77 9.04
CA ASN A 434 -18.76 17.72 8.97
C ASN A 434 -19.26 17.57 7.53
N PHE A 435 -19.28 16.33 7.03
CA PHE A 435 -19.58 16.04 5.62
C PHE A 435 -20.47 14.82 5.45
N ASN A 436 -21.36 14.90 4.46
CA ASN A 436 -21.99 13.75 3.84
C ASN A 436 -21.31 13.46 2.50
N ILE A 437 -20.99 12.20 2.22
CA ILE A 437 -20.61 11.73 0.88
C ILE A 437 -21.71 10.82 0.37
N LEU A 438 -22.52 11.32 -0.55
CA LEU A 438 -23.63 10.57 -1.13
C LEU A 438 -23.18 9.87 -2.41
N ILE A 439 -23.31 8.54 -2.44
CA ILE A 439 -22.99 7.71 -3.61
C ILE A 439 -24.30 7.12 -4.15
N SER A 440 -24.65 7.43 -5.39
CA SER A 440 -25.89 6.97 -6.01
C SER A 440 -25.82 6.91 -7.54
N ASP A 441 -26.62 6.04 -8.14
CA ASP A 441 -26.79 5.90 -9.59
C ASP A 441 -28.14 6.40 -10.13
N GLY A 442 -29.02 6.89 -9.25
CA GLY A 442 -30.45 7.01 -9.52
C GLY A 442 -30.98 8.42 -9.75
N GLN A 443 -32.16 8.49 -10.36
CA GLN A 443 -33.05 9.64 -10.26
C GLN A 443 -33.86 9.56 -8.96
N TRP A 444 -34.15 10.70 -8.34
CA TRP A 444 -34.99 10.78 -7.14
C TRP A 444 -36.12 11.77 -7.31
N ASN A 445 -37.22 11.51 -6.60
CA ASN A 445 -38.35 12.41 -6.48
C ASN A 445 -38.10 13.48 -5.40
N SER A 446 -38.95 14.52 -5.38
CA SER A 446 -38.93 15.59 -4.37
C SER A 446 -37.59 16.34 -4.28
N HIS A 447 -36.93 16.54 -5.41
CA HIS A 447 -35.63 17.20 -5.52
C HIS A 447 -35.57 18.53 -4.76
N SER A 448 -36.53 19.44 -4.99
CA SER A 448 -36.56 20.76 -4.33
C SER A 448 -36.65 20.68 -2.80
N SER A 449 -37.42 19.71 -2.27
CA SER A 449 -37.53 19.49 -0.83
C SER A 449 -36.22 18.94 -0.26
N ALA A 450 -35.54 18.04 -0.98
CA ALA A 450 -34.24 17.54 -0.58
C ALA A 450 -33.20 18.69 -0.53
N MET A 451 -33.22 19.62 -1.50
CA MET A 451 -32.36 20.82 -1.46
C MET A 451 -32.63 21.66 -0.20
N GLY A 452 -33.88 21.76 0.24
CA GLY A 452 -34.25 22.42 1.50
C GLY A 452 -33.55 21.79 2.72
N VAL A 453 -33.54 20.45 2.82
CA VAL A 453 -32.89 19.73 3.92
C VAL A 453 -31.38 19.90 3.88
N VAL A 454 -30.77 19.81 2.70
CA VAL A 454 -29.32 19.94 2.55
C VAL A 454 -28.86 21.38 2.83
N ARG A 455 -29.65 22.40 2.49
CA ARG A 455 -29.38 23.78 2.93
C ARG A 455 -29.49 23.95 4.44
N ASP A 456 -30.44 23.28 5.10
CA ASP A 456 -30.54 23.29 6.57
C ASP A 456 -29.33 22.63 7.23
N LEU A 457 -28.91 21.46 6.73
CA LEU A 457 -27.67 20.78 7.15
C LEU A 457 -26.45 21.71 7.03
N LYS A 458 -26.30 22.39 5.88
CA LYS A 458 -25.22 23.36 5.63
C LYS A 458 -25.29 24.56 6.59
N ASN A 459 -26.42 25.26 6.61
CA ASN A 459 -26.51 26.58 7.25
C ASN A 459 -26.65 26.49 8.77
N ARG A 460 -27.31 25.46 9.30
CA ARG A 460 -27.58 25.32 10.74
C ARG A 460 -26.60 24.40 11.46
N LEU A 461 -26.13 23.35 10.78
CA LEU A 461 -25.26 22.33 11.38
C LEU A 461 -23.83 22.33 10.81
N ASN A 462 -23.53 23.22 9.86
CA ASN A 462 -22.25 23.26 9.15
C ASN A 462 -21.85 21.90 8.53
N VAL A 463 -22.85 21.15 8.03
CA VAL A 463 -22.64 19.87 7.36
C VAL A 463 -22.70 20.08 5.84
N LYS A 464 -21.57 19.91 5.16
CA LYS A 464 -21.49 19.99 3.70
C LYS A 464 -21.85 18.65 3.06
N THR A 465 -22.32 18.65 1.81
CA THR A 465 -22.71 17.41 1.11
C THR A 465 -22.03 17.30 -0.25
N PHE A 466 -21.25 16.24 -0.43
CA PHE A 466 -20.71 15.78 -1.73
C PHE A 466 -21.69 14.84 -2.40
N ALA A 467 -21.95 15.05 -3.68
CA ALA A 467 -22.78 14.19 -4.50
C ALA A 467 -21.89 13.44 -5.50
N VAL A 468 -21.88 12.11 -5.43
CA VAL A 468 -21.10 11.22 -6.30
C VAL A 468 -22.07 10.40 -7.15
N GLY A 469 -22.08 10.69 -8.44
CA GLY A 469 -22.89 9.98 -9.43
C GLY A 469 -22.16 8.80 -10.04
N LEU A 470 -22.64 7.58 -9.77
CA LEU A 470 -22.02 6.34 -10.23
C LEU A 470 -22.72 5.79 -11.47
N GLY A 471 -22.06 5.82 -12.63
CA GLY A 471 -22.59 5.29 -13.88
C GLY A 471 -23.82 6.05 -14.40
N ILE A 472 -23.87 7.37 -14.17
CA ILE A 472 -25.00 8.22 -14.59
C ILE A 472 -24.76 8.91 -15.94
N GLY A 473 -25.78 8.86 -16.80
CA GLY A 473 -25.82 9.56 -18.09
C GLY A 473 -25.90 11.08 -17.95
N THR A 474 -25.66 11.81 -19.05
CA THR A 474 -25.56 13.28 -19.07
C THR A 474 -26.83 14.00 -18.60
N GLY A 475 -28.03 13.44 -18.84
CA GLY A 475 -29.31 14.08 -18.54
C GLY A 475 -29.64 14.32 -17.06
N ASN A 476 -28.99 13.62 -16.13
CA ASN A 476 -29.26 13.72 -14.68
C ASN A 476 -28.21 14.51 -13.91
N ARG A 477 -27.15 14.96 -14.58
CA ARG A 477 -26.01 15.62 -13.96
C ARG A 477 -26.40 16.93 -13.26
N SER A 478 -27.35 17.68 -13.82
CA SER A 478 -27.85 18.94 -13.25
C SER A 478 -28.44 18.80 -11.84
N ASN A 479 -29.14 17.70 -11.56
CA ASN A 479 -29.71 17.45 -10.23
C ASN A 479 -28.62 17.14 -9.19
N TYR A 480 -27.61 16.37 -9.58
CA TYR A 480 -26.46 16.10 -8.71
C TYR A 480 -25.64 17.38 -8.48
N ASP A 481 -25.42 18.19 -9.52
CA ASP A 481 -24.74 19.48 -9.42
C ASP A 481 -25.50 20.44 -8.49
N SER A 482 -26.83 20.47 -8.61
CA SER A 482 -27.70 21.24 -7.72
C SER A 482 -27.61 20.75 -6.26
N LEU A 483 -27.58 19.44 -6.04
CA LEU A 483 -27.40 18.83 -4.72
C LEU A 483 -26.07 19.23 -4.07
N ALA A 484 -24.98 19.12 -4.82
CA ALA A 484 -23.65 19.54 -4.40
C ALA A 484 -23.61 21.04 -4.03
N THR A 485 -24.10 21.89 -4.94
CA THR A 485 -24.12 23.35 -4.75
C THR A 485 -24.96 23.77 -3.54
N ASN A 486 -26.17 23.23 -3.39
CA ASN A 486 -27.04 23.52 -2.24
C ASN A 486 -26.47 22.96 -0.93
N GLY A 487 -25.71 21.86 -1.01
CA GLY A 487 -24.94 21.28 0.09
C GLY A 487 -23.62 21.94 0.39
N GLY A 488 -23.31 23.06 -0.25
CA GLY A 488 -22.12 23.86 0.07
C GLY A 488 -20.82 23.30 -0.49
N THR A 489 -20.90 22.40 -1.48
CA THR A 489 -19.77 22.00 -2.34
C THR A 489 -19.93 22.64 -3.73
N VAL A 490 -18.97 22.44 -4.64
CA VAL A 490 -18.94 23.18 -5.93
C VAL A 490 -19.77 22.50 -7.01
N LYS A 491 -19.51 21.21 -7.25
CA LYS A 491 -20.12 20.43 -8.33
C LYS A 491 -20.15 18.95 -7.91
N ALA A 492 -21.03 18.17 -8.53
CA ALA A 492 -21.01 16.73 -8.31
C ALA A 492 -19.79 16.07 -8.97
N LEU A 493 -19.37 14.97 -8.37
CA LEU A 493 -18.32 14.10 -8.89
C LEU A 493 -18.97 12.94 -9.64
N TYR A 494 -18.35 12.49 -10.73
CA TYR A 494 -18.91 11.44 -11.58
C TYR A 494 -17.91 10.32 -11.81
N ALA A 495 -18.39 9.09 -11.70
CA ALA A 495 -17.56 7.90 -11.88
C ALA A 495 -18.19 6.95 -12.90
N SER A 496 -17.36 6.44 -13.81
CA SER A 496 -17.74 5.44 -14.83
C SER A 496 -17.02 4.10 -14.66
N SER A 497 -16.23 3.96 -13.59
CA SER A 497 -15.50 2.75 -13.24
C SER A 497 -15.20 2.74 -11.74
N ALA A 498 -14.67 1.63 -11.23
CA ALA A 498 -14.23 1.56 -9.83
C ALA A 498 -13.03 2.47 -9.53
N ALA A 499 -12.12 2.62 -10.49
CA ALA A 499 -11.00 3.55 -10.37
C ALA A 499 -11.49 5.00 -10.32
N ASP A 500 -12.40 5.39 -11.21
CA ASP A 500 -12.97 6.74 -11.21
C ASP A 500 -13.73 7.03 -9.91
N LEU A 501 -14.45 6.04 -9.38
CA LEU A 501 -15.18 6.19 -8.13
C LEU A 501 -14.24 6.37 -6.94
N LEU A 502 -13.15 5.62 -6.91
CA LEU A 502 -12.12 5.79 -5.89
C LEU A 502 -11.52 7.20 -5.94
N VAL A 503 -11.16 7.67 -7.13
CA VAL A 503 -10.64 9.02 -7.33
C VAL A 503 -11.66 10.06 -6.87
N ALA A 504 -12.93 9.91 -7.24
CA ALA A 504 -14.00 10.83 -6.82
C ALA A 504 -14.22 10.85 -5.30
N ILE A 505 -14.27 9.68 -4.64
CA ILE A 505 -14.46 9.65 -3.18
C ILE A 505 -13.21 10.17 -2.47
N LYS A 506 -12.01 9.82 -2.94
CA LYS A 506 -10.75 10.33 -2.38
C LYS A 506 -10.70 11.85 -2.48
N ASP A 507 -11.01 12.40 -3.65
CA ASP A 507 -11.15 13.84 -3.87
C ASP A 507 -12.16 14.49 -2.90
N ALA A 508 -13.34 13.86 -2.69
CA ALA A 508 -14.32 14.36 -1.73
C ALA A 508 -13.82 14.34 -0.28
N VAL A 509 -13.07 13.30 0.12
CA VAL A 509 -12.51 13.18 1.47
C VAL A 509 -11.33 14.14 1.67
N ASP A 510 -10.46 14.31 0.69
CA ASP A 510 -9.35 15.26 0.74
C ASP A 510 -9.87 16.71 0.83
N GLN A 511 -10.94 17.03 0.08
CA GLN A 511 -11.66 18.31 0.24
C GLN A 511 -12.26 18.46 1.64
N ALA A 512 -12.75 17.35 2.22
CA ALA A 512 -13.31 17.37 3.55
C ALA A 512 -12.25 17.66 4.62
N ILE A 513 -11.04 17.12 4.49
CA ILE A 513 -9.99 17.23 5.51
C ILE A 513 -9.21 18.55 5.41
N SER A 514 -9.05 19.11 4.20
CA SER A 514 -8.10 20.21 3.95
C SER A 514 -8.61 21.65 4.21
N SER A 515 -9.84 21.83 4.73
CA SER A 515 -10.45 23.16 4.92
C SER A 515 -10.20 23.85 6.27
N THR A 516 -9.38 23.27 7.16
CA THR A 516 -9.01 23.83 8.48
C THR A 516 -7.63 24.50 8.54
N LEU A 517 -6.95 24.67 7.41
CA LEU A 517 -5.52 24.96 7.37
C LEU A 517 -5.24 26.46 7.21
N THR A 518 -4.68 27.07 8.26
CA THR A 518 -4.22 28.47 8.28
C THR A 518 -2.86 28.56 9.00
N PHE A 519 -1.77 28.05 8.42
CA PHE A 519 -0.44 28.07 9.08
C PHE A 519 0.66 28.71 8.25
N THR A 520 1.50 29.45 8.98
CA THR A 520 2.88 29.76 8.64
C THR A 520 3.79 28.66 9.19
N THR A 521 4.58 28.06 8.30
CA THR A 521 5.68 27.10 8.46
C THR A 521 5.81 26.32 9.79
N PRO A 522 5.29 25.08 9.90
CA PRO A 522 5.72 24.16 10.95
C PRO A 522 7.19 23.75 10.78
N ALA A 523 7.97 23.85 11.86
CA ALA A 523 9.26 23.19 11.94
C ALA A 523 9.09 21.79 12.48
N VAL A 524 9.82 20.82 11.94
CA VAL A 524 9.89 19.50 12.56
C VAL A 524 11.35 19.08 12.62
N MET A 525 11.84 19.06 13.86
CA MET A 525 13.08 18.48 14.39
C MET A 525 14.42 19.18 14.02
N PRO A 526 15.31 19.41 14.99
CA PRO A 526 16.75 19.43 14.74
C PRO A 526 17.22 17.99 14.59
N GLU A 527 17.56 17.57 13.38
CA GLU A 527 17.61 16.12 13.08
C GLU A 527 19.01 15.52 13.27
N LYS A 528 20.06 16.35 13.12
CA LYS A 528 21.44 15.87 13.25
C LYS A 528 22.38 16.98 13.68
N ASN A 529 23.22 16.70 14.67
CA ASN A 529 24.37 17.53 15.02
C ASN A 529 25.66 16.86 14.52
N LYS A 530 26.37 17.50 13.59
CA LYS A 530 27.69 17.04 13.13
C LYS A 530 28.62 18.24 12.94
N GLY A 531 29.78 18.20 13.61
CA GLY A 531 30.85 19.18 13.39
C GLY A 531 30.52 20.63 13.79
N GLY A 532 29.64 20.84 14.78
CA GLY A 532 29.22 22.18 15.21
C GLY A 532 28.11 22.79 14.33
N PHE A 533 27.37 21.96 13.60
CA PHE A 533 26.23 22.36 12.79
C PHE A 533 24.99 21.57 13.18
N ILE A 534 23.83 22.18 12.97
CA ILE A 534 22.53 21.54 13.13
C ILE A 534 21.71 21.72 11.86
N TYR A 535 21.09 20.62 11.41
CA TYR A 535 20.23 20.61 10.25
C TYR A 535 18.76 20.63 10.69
N GLN A 536 17.95 21.36 9.93
CA GLN A 536 16.53 21.52 10.20
C GLN A 536 15.72 21.43 8.91
N SER A 537 14.76 20.51 8.88
CA SER A 537 13.66 20.57 7.93
C SER A 537 12.53 21.48 8.43
N THR A 538 11.99 22.29 7.52
CA THR A 538 10.76 23.03 7.73
C THR A 538 9.93 22.99 6.45
N PHE A 539 8.64 23.22 6.53
CA PHE A 539 7.83 23.38 5.33
C PHE A 539 6.73 24.40 5.55
N LYS A 540 6.37 25.13 4.50
CA LYS A 540 5.29 26.09 4.51
C LYS A 540 4.06 25.45 3.87
N TYR A 541 2.96 25.47 4.62
CA TYR A 541 1.66 25.09 4.09
C TYR A 541 1.22 26.10 3.03
N GLU A 542 0.78 25.58 1.88
CA GLU A 542 0.10 26.37 0.87
C GLU A 542 -1.19 25.68 0.43
N LYS A 543 -2.27 26.46 0.40
CA LYS A 543 -3.61 26.00 0.04
C LYS A 543 -3.66 25.71 -1.47
N ASN A 544 -3.98 24.47 -1.88
CA ASN A 544 -4.05 24.02 -3.29
C ASN A 544 -2.70 23.94 -4.02
N LYS A 545 -1.64 23.72 -3.25
CA LYS A 545 -0.30 23.62 -3.77
C LYS A 545 0.42 22.53 -2.98
N GLU A 546 1.33 21.81 -3.63
CA GLU A 546 2.40 21.11 -2.92
C GLU A 546 3.04 22.05 -1.90
N TRP A 547 3.25 21.56 -0.68
CA TRP A 547 3.81 22.35 0.40
C TRP A 547 5.27 22.67 0.10
N GLU A 548 5.68 23.91 0.37
CA GLU A 548 7.02 24.38 0.08
C GLU A 548 7.97 23.93 1.20
N GLY A 549 8.85 22.97 0.92
CA GLY A 549 9.87 22.50 1.86
C GLY A 549 11.10 23.41 1.90
N SER A 550 11.82 23.36 3.02
CA SER A 550 13.12 23.99 3.22
C SER A 550 13.98 23.08 4.10
N LEU A 551 15.26 22.95 3.74
CA LEU A 551 16.24 22.21 4.50
C LEU A 551 17.40 23.15 4.78
N LYS A 552 17.59 23.49 6.05
CA LYS A 552 18.53 24.52 6.48
C LYS A 552 19.67 23.92 7.29
N LYS A 553 20.86 24.53 7.16
CA LYS A 553 22.03 24.24 8.00
C LYS A 553 22.39 25.48 8.81
N TYR A 554 22.41 25.36 10.13
CA TYR A 554 22.83 26.44 11.04
C TYR A 554 24.16 26.14 11.70
N TYR A 555 24.93 27.19 11.98
CA TYR A 555 26.05 27.12 12.93
C TYR A 555 25.53 26.91 14.35
N LEU A 556 26.27 26.18 15.18
CA LEU A 556 26.08 26.16 16.62
C LEU A 556 27.14 27.06 17.29
N ASN A 557 26.69 27.95 18.16
CA ASN A 557 27.57 28.77 18.98
C ASN A 557 28.21 27.90 20.07
N THR A 558 29.30 28.38 20.67
CA THR A 558 30.04 27.65 21.72
C THR A 558 29.21 27.35 22.98
N ASP A 559 28.16 28.13 23.24
CA ASP A 559 27.24 27.93 24.36
C ASP A 559 26.11 26.92 24.06
N GLY A 560 26.06 26.41 22.82
CA GLY A 560 25.04 25.49 22.32
C GLY A 560 23.85 26.16 21.65
N THR A 561 23.77 27.49 21.59
CA THR A 561 22.66 28.20 20.91
C THR A 561 22.83 28.21 19.39
N PHE A 562 21.73 28.48 18.67
CA PHE A 562 21.73 28.56 17.20
C PHE A 562 22.41 29.85 16.71
N GLY A 563 23.45 29.71 15.89
CA GLY A 563 24.11 30.77 15.14
C GLY A 563 23.41 31.10 13.82
N ASN A 564 24.14 31.72 12.88
CA ASN A 564 23.59 32.13 11.58
C ASN A 564 23.25 30.92 10.67
N GLU A 565 22.32 31.11 9.73
CA GLU A 565 22.06 30.16 8.64
C GLU A 565 23.27 30.11 7.70
N LYS A 566 23.77 28.92 7.38
CA LYS A 566 24.85 28.71 6.41
C LYS A 566 24.29 28.62 4.98
N TRP A 567 23.22 27.85 4.81
CA TRP A 567 22.49 27.71 3.55
C TRP A 567 21.10 27.13 3.81
N ASP A 568 20.22 27.33 2.82
CA ASP A 568 18.93 26.65 2.65
C ASP A 568 18.91 25.94 1.29
N ALA A 569 18.69 24.63 1.29
CA ALA A 569 18.71 23.81 0.09
C ALA A 569 17.57 24.17 -0.87
N ALA A 570 16.42 24.62 -0.36
CA ALA A 570 15.31 25.08 -1.21
C ALA A 570 15.72 26.33 -2.01
N THR A 571 16.34 27.30 -1.34
CA THR A 571 16.89 28.50 -1.99
C THR A 571 17.90 28.16 -3.09
N GLN A 572 18.77 27.16 -2.90
CA GLN A 572 19.71 26.75 -3.96
C GLN A 572 19.00 26.00 -5.09
N LEU A 573 18.12 25.05 -4.76
CA LEU A 573 17.36 24.28 -5.74
C LEU A 573 16.48 25.17 -6.63
N ASN A 574 15.94 26.26 -6.08
CA ASN A 574 15.13 27.22 -6.82
C ASN A 574 15.94 27.96 -7.90
N LYS A 575 17.26 28.11 -7.75
CA LYS A 575 18.16 28.67 -8.78
C LYS A 575 18.53 27.66 -9.87
N THR A 576 18.43 26.36 -9.59
CA THR A 576 18.77 25.31 -10.55
C THR A 576 17.72 25.22 -11.67
N SER A 577 18.16 25.19 -12.92
CA SER A 577 17.27 25.01 -14.08
C SER A 577 16.61 23.63 -14.03
N PRO A 578 15.28 23.51 -14.23
CA PRO A 578 14.59 22.22 -14.32
C PRO A 578 15.20 21.26 -15.36
N ASN A 579 15.76 21.79 -16.45
CA ASN A 579 16.39 20.98 -17.49
C ASN A 579 17.75 20.38 -17.06
N SER A 580 18.48 21.04 -16.16
CA SER A 580 19.79 20.57 -15.68
C SER A 580 19.70 19.65 -14.45
N ARG A 581 18.56 19.61 -13.76
CA ARG A 581 18.36 18.74 -12.59
C ARG A 581 18.56 17.28 -12.95
N LYS A 582 19.27 16.55 -12.08
CA LYS A 582 19.54 15.12 -12.21
C LYS A 582 18.51 14.32 -11.42
N ILE A 583 17.41 13.94 -12.07
CA ILE A 583 16.35 13.13 -11.45
C ILE A 583 16.33 11.75 -12.10
N TRP A 584 16.58 10.73 -11.29
CA TRP A 584 16.65 9.35 -11.73
C TRP A 584 15.42 8.54 -11.28
N THR A 585 14.99 7.58 -12.10
CA THR A 585 14.05 6.53 -11.72
C THR A 585 14.42 5.20 -12.39
N ALA A 586 14.04 4.09 -11.76
CA ALA A 586 14.28 2.74 -12.28
C ALA A 586 13.08 2.21 -13.10
N GLY A 587 13.35 1.22 -13.95
CA GLY A 587 12.34 0.43 -14.65
C GLY A 587 11.81 1.13 -15.90
N ILE A 588 12.56 2.09 -16.45
CA ILE A 588 12.20 2.79 -17.70
C ILE A 588 13.11 2.45 -18.89
N GLY A 589 13.95 1.42 -18.74
CA GLY A 589 14.80 0.90 -19.83
C GLY A 589 16.09 1.69 -20.08
N VAL A 590 16.41 2.68 -19.22
CA VAL A 590 17.65 3.47 -19.28
C VAL A 590 18.36 3.38 -17.94
N LYS A 591 19.43 2.56 -17.88
CA LYS A 591 20.21 2.32 -16.65
C LYS A 591 21.06 3.54 -16.26
N ASN A 592 21.20 3.79 -14.95
CA ASN A 592 22.19 4.66 -14.30
C ASN A 592 22.32 6.12 -14.80
N THR A 593 21.22 6.86 -15.01
CA THR A 593 21.30 8.29 -15.41
C THR A 593 20.01 9.07 -15.14
N ASN A 594 20.11 10.41 -15.13
CA ASN A 594 19.01 11.40 -15.11
C ASN A 594 17.99 11.18 -16.25
N ASN A 595 17.05 10.28 -16.04
CA ASN A 595 16.18 9.72 -17.07
C ASN A 595 14.69 10.07 -16.85
N PHE A 596 14.34 10.77 -15.77
CA PHE A 596 12.98 11.26 -15.53
C PHE A 596 12.73 12.56 -16.32
N THR A 597 12.53 12.43 -17.64
CA THR A 597 12.35 13.54 -18.58
C THR A 597 11.24 13.24 -19.59
N THR A 598 10.73 14.27 -20.26
CA THR A 598 9.70 14.14 -21.31
C THR A 598 10.17 13.30 -22.51
N SER A 599 11.48 13.20 -22.74
CA SER A 599 12.06 12.28 -23.74
C SER A 599 11.69 10.82 -23.50
N ASN A 600 11.43 10.42 -22.24
CA ASN A 600 11.03 9.06 -21.86
C ASN A 600 9.52 8.92 -21.62
N ARG A 601 8.70 9.89 -22.06
CA ARG A 601 7.23 9.92 -21.87
C ARG A 601 6.55 8.62 -22.27
N GLY A 602 6.96 7.97 -23.36
CA GLY A 602 6.30 6.76 -23.87
C GLY A 602 6.20 5.66 -22.81
N ILE A 603 7.27 5.46 -22.03
CA ILE A 603 7.33 4.46 -20.97
C ILE A 603 6.77 5.01 -19.65
N LEU A 604 7.07 6.27 -19.32
CA LEU A 604 6.62 6.94 -18.09
C LEU A 604 5.09 7.11 -18.02
N LYS A 605 4.43 7.33 -19.16
CA LYS A 605 2.99 7.62 -19.24
C LYS A 605 2.12 6.60 -18.49
N ARG A 606 2.36 5.30 -18.70
CA ARG A 606 1.55 4.25 -18.06
C ARG A 606 1.92 4.07 -16.59
N LYS A 607 3.19 4.28 -16.24
CA LYS A 607 3.70 4.20 -14.86
C LYS A 607 3.18 5.34 -14.00
N LEU A 608 3.10 6.56 -14.54
CA LEU A 608 2.61 7.75 -13.82
C LEU A 608 1.10 7.70 -13.58
N PHE A 609 0.32 7.17 -14.53
CA PHE A 609 -1.14 7.10 -14.45
C PHE A 609 -1.66 5.66 -14.50
N PRO A 610 -1.36 4.81 -13.50
CA PRO A 610 -1.72 3.39 -13.51
C PRO A 610 -3.23 3.16 -13.41
N LEU A 611 -3.96 4.09 -12.79
CA LEU A 611 -5.42 4.02 -12.60
C LEU A 611 -6.22 4.68 -13.73
N LYS A 612 -5.56 5.36 -14.68
CA LYS A 612 -6.24 6.06 -15.77
C LYS A 612 -6.17 5.24 -17.05
N ASN A 613 -7.33 4.95 -17.64
CA ASN A 613 -7.43 4.10 -18.83
C ASN A 613 -6.69 4.69 -20.04
N SER A 614 -6.72 6.02 -20.23
CA SER A 614 -6.09 6.70 -21.37
C SER A 614 -5.55 8.10 -21.01
N PRO A 615 -4.39 8.19 -20.32
CA PRO A 615 -3.70 9.46 -20.11
C PRO A 615 -3.19 10.07 -21.42
N THR A 616 -3.29 11.38 -21.57
CA THR A 616 -2.79 12.09 -22.76
C THR A 616 -1.28 12.37 -22.68
N ASP A 617 -0.65 12.68 -23.81
CA ASP A 617 0.77 13.11 -23.82
C ASP A 617 0.96 14.40 -23.03
N ALA A 618 0.08 15.38 -23.21
CA ALA A 618 0.15 16.67 -22.52
C ALA A 618 0.03 16.53 -21.00
N GLU A 619 -0.90 15.70 -20.51
CA GLU A 619 -1.02 15.42 -19.06
C GLU A 619 0.26 14.79 -18.50
N THR A 620 0.91 13.94 -19.30
CA THR A 620 2.16 13.28 -18.89
C THR A 620 3.32 14.25 -18.87
N ASP A 621 3.45 15.08 -19.91
CA ASP A 621 4.49 16.10 -20.00
C ASP A 621 4.35 17.13 -18.89
N ASN A 622 3.14 17.62 -18.62
CA ASN A 622 2.89 18.58 -17.56
C ASN A 622 3.30 18.04 -16.20
N LEU A 623 2.97 16.78 -15.89
CA LEU A 623 3.38 16.17 -14.62
C LEU A 623 4.90 15.98 -14.54
N ILE A 624 5.54 15.48 -15.61
CA ILE A 624 7.01 15.34 -15.63
C ILE A 624 7.69 16.70 -15.44
N ASN A 625 7.28 17.71 -16.21
CA ASN A 625 7.84 19.05 -16.15
C ASN A 625 7.62 19.70 -14.78
N PHE A 626 6.45 19.50 -14.18
CA PHE A 626 6.14 19.97 -12.84
C PHE A 626 7.07 19.38 -11.78
N ILE A 627 7.27 18.05 -11.79
CA ILE A 627 8.18 17.36 -10.85
C ILE A 627 9.63 17.84 -11.03
N ARG A 628 10.05 18.11 -12.28
CA ARG A 628 11.36 18.68 -12.57
C ARG A 628 11.49 20.13 -12.09
N GLY A 629 10.39 20.87 -11.99
CA GLY A 629 10.33 22.21 -11.41
C GLY A 629 9.92 23.32 -12.38
N PHE A 630 9.26 22.99 -13.48
CA PHE A 630 8.51 23.97 -14.27
C PHE A 630 7.16 24.24 -13.63
N ASP A 631 6.59 25.41 -13.93
CA ASP A 631 5.24 25.75 -13.52
C ASP A 631 4.15 25.26 -14.48
N SER A 632 4.16 23.97 -14.81
CA SER A 632 3.26 23.42 -15.83
C SER A 632 1.77 23.44 -15.48
N TYR A 633 1.42 23.86 -14.26
CA TYR A 633 0.04 24.01 -13.78
C TYR A 633 -0.32 25.45 -13.41
N ASP A 634 0.49 26.46 -13.76
CA ASP A 634 0.22 27.90 -13.52
C ASP A 634 -0.06 28.19 -12.03
N TYR A 635 0.92 27.87 -11.18
CA TYR A 635 0.90 27.98 -9.73
C TYR A 635 0.69 29.40 -9.22
N ASP A 636 1.27 30.38 -9.90
CA ASP A 636 1.21 31.78 -9.49
C ASP A 636 0.09 32.56 -10.21
N ASN A 637 -0.65 31.88 -11.10
CA ASN A 637 -1.82 32.39 -11.79
C ASN A 637 -1.48 33.60 -12.67
N ASP A 638 -0.31 33.56 -13.33
CA ASP A 638 0.16 34.55 -14.28
C ASP A 638 -0.13 34.16 -15.75
N ASN A 639 -0.63 32.94 -15.99
CA ASN A 639 -0.88 32.29 -17.29
C ASN A 639 0.38 31.84 -18.05
N ASN A 640 1.52 31.67 -17.37
CA ASN A 640 2.77 31.18 -17.95
C ASN A 640 3.10 29.78 -17.43
N THR A 641 2.80 28.75 -18.23
CA THR A 641 3.04 27.35 -17.80
C THR A 641 4.45 26.82 -18.07
N THR A 642 5.35 27.68 -18.56
CA THR A 642 6.68 27.27 -19.06
C THR A 642 7.84 27.78 -18.22
N GLU A 643 7.56 28.64 -17.25
CA GLU A 643 8.56 29.19 -16.35
C GLU A 643 8.96 28.23 -15.24
N VAL A 644 9.94 28.65 -14.45
CA VAL A 644 10.44 27.89 -13.31
C VAL A 644 9.61 28.25 -12.10
N ARG A 645 9.00 27.26 -11.46
CA ARG A 645 8.18 27.50 -10.26
C ARG A 645 9.03 28.06 -9.11
N SER A 646 8.40 28.91 -8.29
CA SER A 646 9.01 29.59 -7.14
C SER A 646 9.58 28.63 -6.09
N SER A 647 9.00 27.43 -5.95
CA SER A 647 9.43 26.43 -4.98
C SER A 647 9.50 25.03 -5.59
N LYS A 648 10.70 24.42 -5.57
CA LYS A 648 10.95 23.08 -6.12
C LYS A 648 11.03 21.97 -5.09
N LEU A 649 11.40 22.28 -3.84
CA LEU A 649 11.51 21.29 -2.77
C LEU A 649 10.14 21.15 -2.08
N ALA A 650 9.63 19.93 -1.99
CA ALA A 650 8.44 19.65 -1.19
C ALA A 650 8.79 19.39 0.28
N ASP A 651 7.78 19.28 1.13
CA ASP A 651 7.98 19.06 2.56
C ASP A 651 8.77 17.77 2.87
N ILE A 652 9.72 17.88 3.80
CA ILE A 652 10.43 16.76 4.43
C ILE A 652 9.85 16.68 5.85
N TYR A 653 9.02 15.67 6.13
CA TYR A 653 8.20 15.65 7.34
C TYR A 653 8.52 14.50 8.30
N HIS A 654 8.23 13.24 7.93
CA HIS A 654 8.59 12.09 8.78
C HIS A 654 9.98 11.52 8.47
N SER A 655 10.67 12.03 7.46
CA SER A 655 11.94 11.49 6.97
C SER A 655 13.09 12.15 7.73
N ASP A 656 13.83 11.37 8.51
CA ASP A 656 15.05 11.85 9.17
C ASP A 656 16.17 12.13 8.16
N LEU A 657 16.96 13.16 8.43
CA LEU A 657 18.12 13.56 7.63
C LEU A 657 19.34 12.68 7.93
N ILE A 658 19.93 12.11 6.88
CA ILE A 658 21.18 11.36 7.00
C ILE A 658 22.34 12.11 6.34
N VAL A 659 23.38 12.40 7.13
CA VAL A 659 24.65 12.94 6.61
C VAL A 659 25.57 11.79 6.26
N VAL A 660 25.95 11.67 4.98
CA VAL A 660 26.89 10.67 4.47
C VAL A 660 28.19 11.36 4.10
N SER A 661 29.29 10.97 4.75
CA SER A 661 30.64 11.52 4.53
C SER A 661 31.61 10.43 4.07
N LYS A 662 32.92 10.68 4.10
CA LYS A 662 33.95 9.64 3.92
C LYS A 662 33.72 8.43 4.86
N PRO A 663 34.05 7.20 4.44
CA PRO A 663 33.97 6.02 5.29
C PRO A 663 34.82 6.20 6.56
N GLU A 664 34.19 6.20 7.73
CA GLU A 664 34.85 6.50 9.01
C GLU A 664 34.57 5.49 10.12
N ALA A 665 33.90 4.37 9.80
CA ALA A 665 33.50 3.39 10.81
C ALA A 665 34.71 2.82 11.59
N PRO A 666 34.55 2.61 12.91
CA PRO A 666 35.64 2.20 13.78
C PRO A 666 36.07 0.76 13.49
N THR A 667 37.39 0.54 13.60
CA THR A 667 38.02 -0.78 13.44
C THR A 667 38.94 -1.12 14.62
N ALA A 668 39.04 -0.26 15.62
CA ALA A 668 39.94 -0.46 16.75
C ALA A 668 39.35 -1.46 17.76
N ASN A 669 40.21 -2.28 18.36
CA ASN A 669 39.83 -3.11 19.50
C ASN A 669 39.58 -2.24 20.73
N THR A 670 38.38 -2.34 21.30
CA THR A 670 37.96 -1.57 22.48
C THR A 670 38.46 -2.18 23.80
N GLY A 671 39.00 -3.40 23.78
CA GLY A 671 39.41 -4.16 24.96
C GLY A 671 38.26 -4.90 25.67
N ASN A 672 37.03 -4.79 25.16
CA ASN A 672 35.87 -5.47 25.70
C ASN A 672 35.90 -6.97 25.37
N SER A 673 35.38 -7.80 26.27
CA SER A 673 35.32 -9.26 26.12
C SER A 673 34.48 -9.73 24.92
N ASN A 674 33.55 -8.90 24.44
CA ASN A 674 32.70 -9.21 23.28
C ASN A 674 33.23 -8.63 21.95
N PHE A 675 34.46 -8.08 21.91
CA PHE A 675 34.99 -7.41 20.71
C PHE A 675 34.92 -8.28 19.44
N GLU A 676 35.20 -9.58 19.55
CA GLU A 676 35.16 -10.53 18.42
C GLU A 676 33.77 -10.67 17.77
N LYS A 677 32.71 -10.23 18.46
CA LYS A 677 31.32 -10.24 17.98
C LYS A 677 30.89 -8.92 17.35
N THR A 678 31.73 -7.87 17.42
CA THR A 678 31.40 -6.52 16.94
C THR A 678 31.63 -6.34 15.44
N ASP A 679 30.96 -5.38 14.82
CA ASP A 679 31.21 -4.97 13.45
C ASP A 679 32.63 -4.39 13.26
N ALA A 680 33.23 -3.81 14.31
CA ALA A 680 34.61 -3.32 14.27
C ALA A 680 35.63 -4.46 14.09
N PHE A 681 35.42 -5.60 14.76
CA PHE A 681 36.23 -6.80 14.53
C PHE A 681 36.00 -7.36 13.13
N TYR A 682 34.75 -7.51 12.72
CA TYR A 682 34.40 -8.00 11.38
C TYR A 682 35.07 -7.16 10.28
N ARG A 683 35.05 -5.83 10.38
CA ARG A 683 35.70 -4.90 9.44
C ARG A 683 37.19 -5.16 9.21
N ASN A 684 37.91 -5.68 10.21
CA ASN A 684 39.33 -6.03 10.07
C ASN A 684 39.56 -7.44 9.50
N ASN A 685 38.60 -8.34 9.63
CA ASN A 685 38.75 -9.76 9.32
C ASN A 685 38.01 -10.17 8.03
N THR A 686 37.69 -9.21 7.16
CA THR A 686 37.17 -9.45 5.81
C THR A 686 38.31 -9.72 4.82
N SER A 687 38.00 -10.38 3.70
CA SER A 687 39.01 -10.65 2.65
C SER A 687 39.61 -9.36 2.05
N THR A 688 38.81 -8.28 2.03
CA THR A 688 39.28 -6.92 1.75
C THR A 688 39.03 -6.04 2.99
N PRO A 689 40.04 -5.86 3.87
CA PRO A 689 39.87 -5.11 5.10
C PRO A 689 39.31 -3.70 4.87
N TYR A 690 38.48 -3.21 5.80
CA TYR A 690 37.77 -1.93 5.66
C TYR A 690 38.71 -0.72 5.51
N ASN A 691 39.94 -0.78 6.04
CA ASN A 691 40.94 0.27 5.82
C ASN A 691 41.37 0.39 4.34
N ASN A 692 41.27 -0.68 3.54
CA ASN A 692 41.49 -0.60 2.10
C ASN A 692 40.36 0.19 1.44
N PHE A 693 39.11 -0.01 1.86
CA PHE A 693 37.96 0.75 1.36
C PHE A 693 38.09 2.24 1.66
N LYS A 694 38.46 2.63 2.89
CA LYS A 694 38.72 4.04 3.27
C LYS A 694 39.72 4.72 2.33
N ASN A 695 40.76 3.99 1.93
CA ASN A 695 41.85 4.50 1.09
C ASN A 695 41.65 4.21 -0.41
N SER A 696 40.53 3.60 -0.81
CA SER A 696 40.26 3.23 -2.20
C SER A 696 39.81 4.43 -3.04
N SER A 697 39.70 4.20 -4.35
CA SER A 697 39.14 5.14 -5.32
C SER A 697 37.71 4.79 -5.77
N GLU A 698 37.01 3.93 -5.02
CA GLU A 698 35.69 3.41 -5.43
C GLU A 698 34.54 4.40 -5.21
N CYS A 699 34.77 5.50 -4.48
CA CYS A 699 33.75 6.48 -4.11
C CYS A 699 33.54 7.59 -5.16
N GLY A 700 33.64 7.28 -6.46
CA GLY A 700 33.63 8.28 -7.54
C GLY A 700 34.91 9.12 -7.59
N GLY A 701 35.99 8.58 -7.06
CA GLY A 701 37.21 9.28 -6.64
C GLY A 701 37.71 8.70 -5.31
N SER A 702 38.66 9.37 -4.66
CA SER A 702 39.18 8.89 -3.37
C SER A 702 38.09 8.87 -2.29
N CYS A 703 37.92 7.72 -1.64
CA CYS A 703 36.97 7.57 -0.52
C CYS A 703 37.32 8.45 0.68
N ASN A 704 38.61 8.76 0.90
CA ASN A 704 39.07 9.68 1.94
C ASN A 704 38.57 11.12 1.75
N SER A 705 38.25 11.50 0.52
CA SER A 705 37.73 12.82 0.16
C SER A 705 36.34 12.74 -0.48
N ARG A 706 35.56 11.68 -0.18
CA ARG A 706 34.18 11.57 -0.65
C ARG A 706 33.40 12.82 -0.25
N THR A 707 32.71 13.42 -1.22
CA THR A 707 31.86 14.59 -0.99
C THR A 707 30.83 14.27 0.08
N GLU A 708 30.80 15.06 1.15
CA GLU A 708 29.80 14.92 2.20
C GLU A 708 28.46 15.47 1.71
N VAL A 709 27.40 14.69 1.92
CA VAL A 709 26.04 15.02 1.51
C VAL A 709 25.06 14.86 2.66
N VAL A 710 23.94 15.57 2.56
CA VAL A 710 22.73 15.36 3.37
C VAL A 710 21.69 14.72 2.46
N ILE A 711 21.15 13.57 2.86
CA ILE A 711 20.14 12.85 2.10
C ILE A 711 18.82 12.90 2.87
N ALA A 712 17.72 13.19 2.16
CA ALA A 712 16.40 13.39 2.73
C ALA A 712 15.30 12.89 1.80
N GLY A 713 14.29 12.20 2.33
CA GLY A 713 13.06 11.88 1.60
C GLY A 713 12.13 13.09 1.59
N ALA A 714 11.68 13.52 0.41
CA ALA A 714 10.68 14.57 0.27
C ALA A 714 9.35 14.02 -0.23
N ASN A 715 8.29 14.67 0.22
CA ASN A 715 6.93 14.25 -0.04
C ASN A 715 6.45 14.49 -1.47
N SER A 716 7.23 15.14 -2.33
CA SER A 716 7.05 15.11 -3.79
C SER A 716 7.37 13.75 -4.44
N GLY A 717 7.78 12.75 -3.65
CA GLY A 717 8.16 11.42 -4.13
C GLY A 717 9.62 11.30 -4.54
N ILE A 718 10.47 12.23 -4.09
CA ILE A 718 11.89 12.29 -4.46
C ILE A 718 12.75 12.12 -3.20
N LEU A 719 13.71 11.20 -3.25
CA LEU A 719 14.84 11.16 -2.31
C LEU A 719 15.93 12.10 -2.84
N HIS A 720 16.26 13.16 -2.11
CA HIS A 720 17.22 14.17 -2.52
C HIS A 720 18.58 13.95 -1.86
N ALA A 721 19.67 14.24 -2.58
CA ALA A 721 21.01 14.35 -2.03
C ALA A 721 21.55 15.78 -2.23
N PHE A 722 21.82 16.48 -1.12
CA PHE A 722 22.34 17.84 -1.11
C PHE A 722 23.80 17.87 -0.66
N ASN A 723 24.64 18.66 -1.29
CA ASN A 723 26.01 18.89 -0.84
C ASN A 723 26.00 19.55 0.56
N SER A 724 26.66 18.94 1.56
CA SER A 724 26.58 19.45 2.94
C SER A 724 27.26 20.82 3.13
N ASN A 725 28.14 21.21 2.21
CA ASN A 725 28.88 22.47 2.27
C ASN A 725 28.12 23.62 1.61
N THR A 726 27.49 23.39 0.46
CA THR A 726 26.84 24.44 -0.35
C THR A 726 25.31 24.43 -0.29
N GLY A 727 24.69 23.29 0.02
CA GLY A 727 23.25 23.09 -0.05
C GLY A 727 22.73 22.77 -1.47
N ASP A 728 23.62 22.64 -2.47
CA ASP A 728 23.21 22.34 -3.85
C ASP A 728 22.73 20.89 -3.99
N GLU A 729 21.62 20.68 -4.71
CA GLU A 729 21.14 19.34 -5.07
C GLU A 729 22.11 18.69 -6.07
N LEU A 730 22.67 17.53 -5.71
CA LEU A 730 23.49 16.72 -6.61
C LEU A 730 22.62 15.85 -7.52
N TRP A 731 21.59 15.22 -6.94
CA TRP A 731 20.61 14.41 -7.65
C TRP A 731 19.35 14.20 -6.79
N GLY A 732 18.26 13.83 -7.47
CA GLY A 732 17.04 13.29 -6.88
C GLY A 732 16.75 11.89 -7.43
N TYR A 733 16.17 11.02 -6.63
CA TYR A 733 15.77 9.66 -7.03
C TYR A 733 14.28 9.44 -6.76
N ILE A 734 13.55 8.99 -7.77
CA ILE A 734 12.14 8.60 -7.69
C ILE A 734 12.08 7.06 -7.73
N PRO A 735 11.79 6.41 -6.59
CA PRO A 735 11.64 4.95 -6.55
C PRO A 735 10.57 4.43 -7.52
N PRO A 736 10.76 3.27 -8.18
CA PRO A 736 9.78 2.74 -9.13
C PRO A 736 8.45 2.37 -8.47
N ASN A 737 8.45 2.11 -7.16
CA ASN A 737 7.29 1.79 -6.33
C ASN A 737 6.51 3.03 -5.82
N ILE A 738 6.94 4.27 -6.10
CA ILE A 738 6.15 5.49 -5.81
C ILE A 738 5.61 6.17 -7.08
N ILE A 739 6.15 5.84 -8.25
CA ILE A 739 5.90 6.56 -9.51
C ILE A 739 4.42 6.69 -9.87
N GLY A 740 3.61 5.65 -9.61
CA GLY A 740 2.18 5.66 -9.90
C GLY A 740 1.39 6.61 -9.00
N LYS A 741 1.88 6.88 -7.79
CA LYS A 741 1.26 7.78 -6.83
C LYS A 741 1.42 9.25 -7.24
N LEU A 742 2.43 9.59 -8.03
CA LEU A 742 2.71 10.96 -8.48
C LEU A 742 1.55 11.59 -9.26
N SER A 743 0.69 10.78 -9.92
CA SER A 743 -0.54 11.29 -10.53
C SER A 743 -1.52 11.93 -9.54
N SER A 744 -1.40 11.63 -8.24
CA SER A 744 -2.24 12.22 -7.19
C SER A 744 -1.93 13.70 -6.94
N ILE A 745 -0.77 14.19 -7.40
CA ILE A 745 -0.42 15.62 -7.40
C ILE A 745 -1.36 16.41 -8.33
N VAL A 746 -1.84 15.77 -9.39
CA VAL A 746 -2.72 16.40 -10.38
C VAL A 746 -4.12 16.55 -9.79
N THR A 747 -4.67 17.76 -9.87
CA THR A 747 -6.04 18.08 -9.44
C THR A 747 -6.89 18.53 -10.61
N THR A 748 -8.21 18.49 -10.43
CA THR A 748 -9.18 19.03 -11.40
C THR A 748 -9.38 20.54 -11.26
N LYS A 749 -8.87 21.13 -10.17
CA LYS A 749 -8.89 22.57 -9.95
C LYS A 749 -7.84 23.26 -10.83
N VAL A 750 -8.26 24.32 -11.51
CA VAL A 750 -7.35 25.17 -12.29
C VAL A 750 -6.31 25.83 -11.39
N ASN A 751 -5.09 26.00 -11.89
CA ASN A 751 -4.02 26.76 -11.24
C ASN A 751 -3.72 26.23 -9.83
N SER A 752 -3.63 24.89 -9.71
CA SER A 752 -3.58 24.17 -8.43
C SER A 752 -2.97 22.77 -8.58
N THR A 753 -2.48 22.22 -7.47
CA THR A 753 -2.04 20.82 -7.30
C THR A 753 -2.39 20.33 -5.90
N ASN A 754 -2.15 19.04 -5.64
CA ASN A 754 -2.33 18.43 -4.33
C ASN A 754 -0.97 18.07 -3.71
N PRO A 755 -0.71 18.41 -2.44
CA PRO A 755 0.39 17.83 -1.67
C PRO A 755 0.15 16.33 -1.47
N ILE A 756 1.17 15.49 -1.69
CA ILE A 756 1.10 14.05 -1.42
C ILE A 756 2.03 13.63 -0.28
N TYR A 757 1.89 12.42 0.26
CA TYR A 757 3.02 11.75 0.94
C TYR A 757 3.74 10.89 -0.09
N GLY A 758 5.03 11.14 -0.28
CA GLY A 758 5.88 10.59 -1.34
C GLY A 758 6.93 9.65 -0.77
N VAL A 759 8.20 10.07 -0.77
CA VAL A 759 9.25 9.38 -0.01
C VAL A 759 9.27 10.01 1.38
N ASP A 760 8.44 9.47 2.27
CA ASP A 760 8.17 10.05 3.58
C ASP A 760 8.93 9.37 4.72
N GLY A 761 9.43 8.14 4.52
CA GLY A 761 10.16 7.38 5.54
C GLY A 761 11.62 7.81 5.68
N SER A 762 12.23 7.51 6.82
CA SER A 762 13.63 7.82 7.09
C SER A 762 14.59 6.93 6.28
N PRO A 763 15.56 7.50 5.53
CA PRO A 763 16.66 6.74 4.94
C PRO A 763 17.65 6.27 5.99
N VAL A 764 18.17 5.06 5.82
CA VAL A 764 19.25 4.47 6.63
C VAL A 764 20.41 4.12 5.73
N VAL A 765 21.62 4.46 6.18
CA VAL A 765 22.86 4.22 5.43
C VAL A 765 23.82 3.41 6.30
N LYS A 766 24.40 2.35 5.74
CA LYS A 766 25.47 1.58 6.38
C LYS A 766 26.46 1.08 5.34
N ASP A 767 27.73 1.05 5.73
CA ASP A 767 28.74 0.34 4.94
C ASP A 767 28.61 -1.16 5.21
N ILE A 768 28.36 -1.95 4.16
CA ILE A 768 28.24 -3.41 4.24
C ILE A 768 29.23 -4.08 3.30
N PHE A 769 29.53 -5.36 3.55
CA PHE A 769 30.52 -6.13 2.81
C PHE A 769 29.85 -7.30 2.11
N PHE A 770 29.78 -7.25 0.78
CA PHE A 770 29.14 -8.30 -0.03
C PHE A 770 29.67 -8.28 -1.46
N ASP A 771 29.34 -9.31 -2.23
CA ASP A 771 29.60 -9.37 -3.66
C ASP A 771 28.51 -8.58 -4.41
N ASP A 772 28.88 -7.40 -4.90
CA ASP A 772 28.00 -6.51 -5.65
C ASP A 772 27.85 -6.92 -7.13
N THR A 773 28.52 -7.98 -7.55
CA THR A 773 28.53 -8.50 -8.91
C THR A 773 28.37 -10.03 -8.97
N PRO A 774 27.39 -10.64 -8.28
CA PRO A 774 27.35 -12.09 -8.03
C PRO A 774 27.19 -12.97 -9.28
N ASN A 775 26.85 -12.38 -10.43
CA ASN A 775 26.66 -13.08 -11.70
C ASN A 775 27.91 -13.03 -12.62
N ASN A 776 29.02 -12.42 -12.18
CA ASN A 776 30.25 -12.30 -12.98
C ASN A 776 31.11 -13.58 -12.96
N GLY A 777 30.75 -14.60 -12.17
CA GLY A 777 31.48 -15.87 -12.03
C GLY A 777 32.69 -15.80 -11.09
N ALA A 778 32.96 -14.66 -10.46
CA ALA A 778 33.91 -14.46 -9.38
C ALA A 778 33.17 -14.33 -8.05
N ASN A 779 33.86 -14.60 -6.94
CA ASN A 779 33.38 -14.29 -5.60
C ASN A 779 34.30 -13.19 -5.04
N ASP A 780 33.97 -11.94 -5.31
CA ASP A 780 34.82 -10.78 -5.03
C ASP A 780 34.14 -9.74 -4.11
N PRO A 781 33.80 -10.14 -2.86
CA PRO A 781 33.09 -9.27 -1.95
C PRO A 781 33.94 -8.06 -1.55
N ARG A 782 33.26 -6.92 -1.41
CA ARG A 782 33.86 -5.63 -1.10
C ARG A 782 32.89 -4.73 -0.37
N TRP A 783 33.45 -3.66 0.20
CA TRP A 783 32.69 -2.69 0.97
C TRP A 783 31.91 -1.75 0.06
N ARG A 784 30.66 -1.53 0.42
CA ARG A 784 29.75 -0.61 -0.26
C ARG A 784 28.95 0.19 0.75
N THR A 785 28.69 1.45 0.45
CA THR A 785 27.80 2.31 1.23
C THR A 785 26.38 2.15 0.70
N ILE A 786 25.54 1.42 1.42
CA ILE A 786 24.18 1.09 1.00
C ILE A 786 23.19 1.97 1.74
N LEU A 787 22.27 2.56 0.99
CA LEU A 787 21.12 3.30 1.48
C LEU A 787 19.87 2.43 1.31
N ILE A 788 19.04 2.33 2.34
CA ILE A 788 17.69 1.77 2.27
C ILE A 788 16.70 2.78 2.86
N SER A 789 15.54 2.93 2.24
CA SER A 789 14.51 3.84 2.73
C SER A 789 13.12 3.25 2.52
N GLY A 790 12.25 3.48 3.49
CA GLY A 790 10.82 3.20 3.39
C GLY A 790 10.09 4.39 2.73
N LEU A 791 8.92 4.12 2.18
CA LEU A 791 8.05 5.16 1.65
C LEU A 791 7.27 5.93 2.75
N GLY A 792 7.35 5.54 4.02
CA GLY A 792 6.55 6.15 5.10
C GLY A 792 5.03 6.07 4.82
N ALA A 793 4.30 7.17 4.99
CA ALA A 793 2.90 7.27 4.57
C ALA A 793 2.71 7.31 3.03
N GLY A 794 3.82 7.25 2.29
CA GLY A 794 3.91 7.18 0.83
C GLY A 794 3.40 5.89 0.23
N GLY A 795 3.62 4.75 0.88
CA GLY A 795 3.22 3.46 0.33
C GLY A 795 3.73 2.28 1.13
N ASN A 796 3.42 1.08 0.66
CA ASN A 796 3.74 -0.17 1.34
C ASN A 796 5.01 -0.79 0.76
N GLY A 797 6.15 -0.09 0.88
CA GLY A 797 7.35 -0.50 0.15
C GLY A 797 8.64 0.08 0.68
N TYR A 798 9.74 -0.57 0.31
CA TYR A 798 11.11 -0.11 0.55
C TYR A 798 11.88 -0.09 -0.77
N PHE A 799 12.96 0.69 -0.82
CA PHE A 799 13.92 0.65 -1.92
C PHE A 799 15.33 0.81 -1.38
N ALA A 800 16.31 0.29 -2.13
CA ALA A 800 17.71 0.39 -1.77
C ALA A 800 18.57 0.90 -2.94
N LEU A 801 19.59 1.68 -2.57
CA LEU A 801 20.58 2.26 -3.47
C LEU A 801 21.99 1.93 -2.97
N ASP A 802 22.91 1.66 -3.89
CA ASP A 802 24.34 1.79 -3.63
C ASP A 802 24.76 3.23 -3.92
N ILE A 803 25.20 3.92 -2.87
CA ILE A 803 25.64 5.32 -2.90
C ILE A 803 27.14 5.44 -2.59
N THR A 804 27.91 4.38 -2.80
CA THR A 804 29.37 4.36 -2.61
C THR A 804 30.01 5.50 -3.41
N ASP A 805 29.70 5.56 -4.71
CA ASP A 805 29.93 6.72 -5.55
C ASP A 805 28.72 7.67 -5.46
N ILE A 806 28.88 8.74 -4.69
CA ILE A 806 27.79 9.67 -4.45
C ILE A 806 27.34 10.44 -5.70
N ASN A 807 28.15 10.49 -6.75
CA ASN A 807 27.78 11.17 -8.00
C ASN A 807 27.03 10.25 -8.98
N ASN A 808 27.05 8.94 -8.72
CA ASN A 808 26.43 7.92 -9.57
C ASN A 808 25.77 6.85 -8.69
N PRO A 809 24.68 7.20 -7.98
CA PRO A 809 23.94 6.22 -7.19
C PRO A 809 23.45 5.09 -8.10
N LYS A 810 23.38 3.86 -7.58
CA LYS A 810 22.90 2.68 -8.31
C LYS A 810 21.68 2.07 -7.63
N HIS A 811 20.70 1.65 -8.41
CA HIS A 811 19.51 0.95 -7.94
C HIS A 811 19.90 -0.48 -7.62
N LEU A 812 19.51 -0.97 -6.44
CA LEU A 812 19.76 -2.35 -6.05
C LEU A 812 18.48 -3.17 -6.12
N PHE A 813 17.41 -2.65 -5.54
CA PHE A 813 16.08 -3.23 -5.60
C PHE A 813 15.02 -2.25 -5.10
N ALA A 814 13.76 -2.55 -5.40
CA ALA A 814 12.61 -2.02 -4.68
C ALA A 814 11.58 -3.12 -4.45
N ILE A 815 10.78 -2.97 -3.41
CA ILE A 815 9.68 -3.89 -3.11
C ILE A 815 8.42 -3.11 -2.78
N GLU A 816 7.27 -3.67 -3.14
CA GLU A 816 5.96 -3.09 -2.86
C GLU A 816 4.96 -4.20 -2.57
N ASN A 817 4.11 -3.96 -1.57
CA ASN A 817 2.90 -4.75 -1.35
C ASN A 817 1.67 -3.94 -1.78
N ASP A 818 1.15 -4.22 -2.97
CA ASP A 818 -0.15 -3.72 -3.40
C ASP A 818 -1.24 -4.50 -2.66
N THR A 819 -1.63 -3.97 -1.50
CA THR A 819 -2.63 -4.57 -0.61
C THR A 819 -4.02 -4.65 -1.24
N TYR A 820 -4.26 -3.89 -2.31
CA TYR A 820 -5.55 -3.89 -3.00
C TYR A 820 -5.62 -4.97 -4.06
N ASN A 821 -4.66 -5.02 -4.99
CA ASN A 821 -4.58 -6.08 -6.00
C ASN A 821 -4.08 -7.41 -5.39
N LYS A 822 -3.71 -7.38 -4.11
CA LYS A 822 -3.08 -8.46 -3.35
C LYS A 822 -1.90 -9.01 -4.13
N GLN A 823 -0.94 -8.13 -4.39
CA GLN A 823 0.20 -8.39 -5.25
C GLN A 823 1.47 -7.81 -4.64
N VAL A 824 2.51 -8.64 -4.53
CA VAL A 824 3.85 -8.18 -4.18
C VAL A 824 4.63 -7.93 -5.47
N ASN A 825 5.18 -6.73 -5.62
CA ASN A 825 6.09 -6.38 -6.70
C ASN A 825 7.52 -6.29 -6.17
N HIS A 826 8.47 -6.84 -6.91
CA HIS A 826 9.90 -6.78 -6.64
C HIS A 826 10.59 -6.25 -7.89
N TRP A 827 11.37 -5.19 -7.74
CA TRP A 827 12.27 -4.67 -8.77
C TRP A 827 13.68 -5.13 -8.43
N ASP A 828 14.33 -5.77 -9.40
CA ASP A 828 15.70 -6.26 -9.26
C ASP A 828 16.73 -5.18 -9.64
N SER A 829 18.01 -5.50 -9.42
CA SER A 829 19.14 -4.59 -9.76
C SER A 829 19.28 -4.30 -11.26
N ASP A 830 18.66 -5.13 -12.11
CA ASP A 830 18.55 -4.93 -13.55
C ASP A 830 17.34 -4.08 -13.95
N GLU A 831 16.58 -3.60 -12.97
CA GLU A 831 15.35 -2.82 -13.08
C GLU A 831 14.13 -3.61 -13.62
N ASN A 832 14.21 -4.95 -13.66
CA ASN A 832 13.08 -5.79 -14.04
C ASN A 832 12.10 -5.94 -12.88
N ILE A 833 10.81 -6.06 -13.20
CA ILE A 833 9.75 -6.26 -12.21
C ILE A 833 9.29 -7.72 -12.20
N SER A 834 9.26 -8.32 -11.03
CA SER A 834 8.58 -9.59 -10.74
C SER A 834 7.35 -9.34 -9.88
N SER A 835 6.23 -9.98 -10.23
CA SER A 835 4.94 -9.75 -9.58
C SER A 835 4.32 -11.05 -9.07
N TYR A 836 3.95 -11.07 -7.78
CA TYR A 836 3.44 -12.25 -7.09
C TYR A 836 2.10 -11.96 -6.41
N PHE A 837 1.02 -12.56 -6.91
CA PHE A 837 -0.32 -12.41 -6.32
C PHE A 837 -0.51 -13.31 -5.09
N TYR A 838 -1.34 -12.86 -4.14
CA TYR A 838 -1.65 -13.58 -2.91
C TYR A 838 -3.15 -13.48 -2.56
N SER A 839 -3.94 -14.47 -2.97
CA SER A 839 -5.36 -14.53 -2.59
C SER A 839 -5.85 -15.97 -2.40
N GLY A 840 -6.78 -16.18 -1.46
CA GLY A 840 -7.28 -17.51 -1.12
C GLY A 840 -6.16 -18.44 -0.64
N ASN A 841 -5.93 -19.55 -1.35
CA ASN A 841 -4.88 -20.53 -1.04
C ASN A 841 -3.53 -20.23 -1.73
N SER A 842 -3.40 -19.09 -2.41
CA SER A 842 -2.16 -18.69 -3.08
C SER A 842 -1.40 -17.66 -2.26
N ASN A 843 -0.10 -17.91 -2.07
CA ASN A 843 0.84 -17.00 -1.40
C ASN A 843 2.01 -16.73 -2.35
N PRO A 844 2.72 -15.60 -2.19
CA PRO A 844 3.96 -15.37 -2.91
C PRO A 844 4.98 -16.46 -2.55
N PRO A 845 5.98 -16.71 -3.41
CA PRO A 845 7.14 -17.49 -2.99
C PRO A 845 7.69 -16.91 -1.68
N SER A 846 8.08 -17.76 -0.73
CA SER A 846 8.45 -17.32 0.62
C SER A 846 9.54 -16.23 0.62
N ILE A 847 10.52 -16.33 -0.28
CA ILE A 847 11.60 -15.35 -0.46
C ILE A 847 11.15 -13.98 -1.00
N TYR A 848 9.89 -13.87 -1.45
CA TYR A 848 9.25 -12.64 -1.91
C TYR A 848 7.95 -12.36 -1.14
N ASP A 849 7.69 -13.05 -0.03
CA ASP A 849 6.43 -12.93 0.71
C ASP A 849 6.36 -11.68 1.60
N TYR A 850 6.28 -10.52 0.95
CA TYR A 850 6.00 -9.22 1.57
C TYR A 850 4.49 -8.96 1.72
N SER A 851 3.62 -9.98 1.61
CA SER A 851 2.15 -9.82 1.64
C SER A 851 1.61 -9.14 2.91
N LYS A 852 2.38 -9.19 4.00
CA LYS A 852 2.08 -8.56 5.30
C LYS A 852 2.61 -7.14 5.44
N LEU A 853 3.25 -6.56 4.43
CA LEU A 853 3.80 -5.21 4.51
C LEU A 853 2.69 -4.15 4.33
N GLY A 854 2.53 -3.28 5.32
CA GLY A 854 1.72 -2.06 5.26
C GLY A 854 2.57 -0.83 4.96
N ALA A 855 2.05 0.35 5.26
CA ALA A 855 2.75 1.61 5.07
C ALA A 855 4.06 1.59 5.87
N SER A 856 5.19 1.76 5.21
CA SER A 856 6.53 1.51 5.75
C SER A 856 6.99 2.62 6.71
N TRP A 857 6.28 2.77 7.82
CA TRP A 857 6.58 3.71 8.91
C TRP A 857 7.73 3.22 9.79
N SER A 858 7.91 1.90 9.89
CA SER A 858 9.02 1.30 10.65
C SER A 858 10.32 1.49 9.89
N THR A 859 11.28 2.23 10.47
CA THR A 859 12.58 2.47 9.86
C THR A 859 13.44 1.20 9.91
N PRO A 860 14.06 0.75 8.80
CA PRO A 860 14.82 -0.48 8.77
C PRO A 860 16.15 -0.38 9.52
N ARG A 861 16.50 -1.42 10.28
CA ARG A 861 17.80 -1.52 10.97
C ARG A 861 18.72 -2.48 10.24
N ILE A 862 19.89 -2.00 9.80
CA ILE A 862 20.90 -2.81 9.12
C ILE A 862 21.83 -3.46 10.16
N ILE A 863 21.78 -4.79 10.24
CA ILE A 863 22.58 -5.58 11.17
C ILE A 863 23.29 -6.73 10.46
N ARG A 864 24.33 -7.26 11.12
CA ARG A 864 25.00 -8.49 10.72
C ARG A 864 24.47 -9.65 11.58
N ILE A 865 24.07 -10.74 10.93
CA ILE A 865 23.66 -11.99 11.58
C ILE A 865 24.48 -13.16 11.02
N LYS A 866 24.49 -14.30 11.73
CA LYS A 866 25.10 -15.55 11.24
C LYS A 866 24.07 -16.50 10.66
N ILE A 867 24.32 -16.94 9.43
CA ILE A 867 23.54 -17.94 8.70
C ILE A 867 24.48 -19.06 8.27
N ASN A 868 24.26 -20.28 8.78
CA ASN A 868 25.14 -21.43 8.54
C ASN A 868 26.63 -21.15 8.85
N GLY A 869 26.89 -20.36 9.89
CA GLY A 869 28.24 -19.95 10.29
C GLY A 869 28.84 -18.80 9.47
N ALA A 870 28.20 -18.39 8.37
CA ALA A 870 28.62 -17.25 7.55
C ALA A 870 27.91 -15.96 7.99
N ASP A 871 28.64 -14.85 7.96
CA ASP A 871 28.08 -13.52 8.19
C ASP A 871 27.21 -13.08 7.03
N ARG A 872 26.07 -12.46 7.36
CA ARG A 872 25.12 -11.90 6.40
C ARG A 872 24.62 -10.54 6.87
N TRP A 873 24.63 -9.55 5.98
CA TRP A 873 24.04 -8.24 6.18
C TRP A 873 22.55 -8.26 5.86
N VAL A 874 21.74 -7.90 6.85
CA VAL A 874 20.28 -7.92 6.74
C VAL A 874 19.67 -6.61 7.20
N ALA A 875 18.54 -6.24 6.60
CA ALA A 875 17.66 -5.22 7.13
C ALA A 875 16.52 -5.88 7.92
N VAL A 876 16.28 -5.42 9.15
CA VAL A 876 15.18 -5.87 9.99
C VAL A 876 14.21 -4.71 10.24
N PHE A 877 12.93 -4.93 10.00
CA PHE A 877 11.89 -3.90 10.13
C PHE A 877 10.52 -4.49 10.45
N GLY A 878 9.66 -3.66 11.07
CA GLY A 878 8.27 -4.00 11.36
C GLY A 878 7.38 -3.98 10.13
N GLY A 879 6.22 -4.60 10.23
CA GLY A 879 5.25 -4.74 9.15
C GLY A 879 4.63 -3.42 8.70
N GLY A 880 4.92 -2.32 9.40
CA GLY A 880 4.42 -1.00 9.06
C GLY A 880 2.99 -0.77 9.51
N TYR A 881 2.46 0.40 9.21
CA TYR A 881 1.12 0.83 9.59
C TYR A 881 0.05 0.33 8.61
N ASN A 882 -1.06 -0.20 9.10
CA ASN A 882 -2.17 -0.71 8.29
C ASN A 882 -3.49 0.05 8.49
N SER A 883 -3.40 1.29 8.98
CA SER A 883 -4.56 2.08 9.39
C SER A 883 -5.35 1.44 10.53
N ALA A 884 -4.90 0.37 11.18
CA ALA A 884 -5.70 -0.43 12.12
C ALA A 884 -7.11 -0.76 11.58
N VAL A 885 -7.20 -1.17 10.31
CA VAL A 885 -8.46 -1.48 9.62
C VAL A 885 -8.46 -2.88 9.01
N SER A 886 -7.36 -3.27 8.36
CA SER A 886 -7.24 -4.59 7.74
C SER A 886 -6.27 -5.49 8.53
N PRO A 887 -6.73 -6.64 9.08
CA PRO A 887 -5.85 -7.59 9.78
C PRO A 887 -4.95 -8.39 8.82
N GLU A 888 -5.08 -8.16 7.50
CA GLU A 888 -4.34 -8.91 6.50
C GLU A 888 -2.85 -8.55 6.45
N TYR A 889 -2.46 -7.34 6.85
CA TYR A 889 -1.09 -6.81 6.78
C TYR A 889 -0.76 -5.89 7.98
N GLY A 890 0.50 -5.47 8.14
CA GLY A 890 0.99 -4.61 9.22
C GLY A 890 1.56 -5.36 10.43
N SER A 891 1.17 -6.62 10.63
CA SER A 891 1.46 -7.42 11.83
C SER A 891 2.55 -8.48 11.60
N ALA A 892 3.72 -8.07 11.12
CA ALA A 892 4.87 -8.97 10.93
C ALA A 892 6.20 -8.26 11.23
N ILE A 893 7.27 -9.03 11.37
CA ILE A 893 8.66 -8.56 11.32
C ILE A 893 9.32 -9.22 10.12
N PHE A 894 10.04 -8.42 9.32
CA PHE A 894 10.73 -8.89 8.14
C PHE A 894 12.24 -8.90 8.37
N ILE A 895 12.90 -9.95 7.88
CA ILE A 895 14.35 -10.07 7.80
C ILE A 895 14.71 -10.17 6.31
N MET A 896 15.21 -9.06 5.78
CA MET A 896 15.53 -8.87 4.37
C MET A 896 17.04 -9.04 4.16
N ASP A 897 17.42 -9.86 3.20
CA ASP A 897 18.81 -10.02 2.75
C ASP A 897 19.23 -8.84 1.87
N LEU A 898 20.18 -8.04 2.34
CA LEU A 898 20.71 -6.92 1.55
C LEU A 898 21.75 -7.38 0.51
N GLU A 899 22.36 -8.54 0.72
CA GLU A 899 23.37 -9.12 -0.19
C GLU A 899 22.71 -9.78 -1.42
N ASN A 900 21.40 -10.06 -1.34
CA ASN A 900 20.65 -10.80 -2.35
C ASN A 900 19.40 -10.05 -2.82
N GLN A 901 19.60 -8.79 -3.21
CA GLN A 901 18.58 -7.95 -3.86
C GLN A 901 17.29 -7.78 -3.04
N GLY A 902 17.39 -7.75 -1.71
CA GLY A 902 16.23 -7.54 -0.86
C GLY A 902 15.27 -8.73 -0.83
N ARG A 903 15.75 -9.95 -1.03
CA ARG A 903 14.94 -11.18 -0.82
C ARG A 903 14.71 -11.42 0.66
N LEU A 904 13.58 -12.02 1.01
CA LEU A 904 13.29 -12.40 2.39
C LEU A 904 14.08 -13.63 2.79
N LEU A 905 14.73 -13.52 3.94
CA LEU A 905 15.22 -14.68 4.68
C LEU A 905 14.18 -15.19 5.66
N LYS A 906 13.37 -14.29 6.24
CA LYS A 906 12.24 -14.66 7.09
C LYS A 906 11.20 -13.56 7.18
N LYS A 907 9.93 -13.99 7.19
CA LYS A 907 8.80 -13.23 7.73
C LYS A 907 8.37 -13.87 9.05
N ILE A 908 8.27 -13.07 10.11
CA ILE A 908 7.80 -13.49 11.43
C ILE A 908 6.45 -12.83 11.67
N ASP A 909 5.37 -13.60 11.63
CA ASP A 909 4.04 -13.07 11.91
C ASP A 909 3.91 -12.74 13.41
N ILE A 910 3.44 -11.52 13.71
CA ILE A 910 3.10 -11.10 15.06
C ILE A 910 1.61 -11.31 15.24
N GLN A 911 1.25 -12.06 16.29
CA GLN A 911 -0.14 -12.44 16.52
C GLN A 911 -1.02 -11.19 16.73
N ASP A 912 -2.02 -11.03 15.87
CA ASP A 912 -3.10 -10.07 16.01
C ASP A 912 -4.24 -10.71 16.81
N LYS A 913 -4.67 -10.11 17.93
CA LYS A 913 -5.73 -10.68 18.78
C LYS A 913 -7.11 -10.58 18.11
N GLN A 914 -7.31 -9.75 17.08
CA GLN A 914 -8.53 -9.78 16.26
C GLN A 914 -8.70 -11.09 15.47
N ILE A 915 -7.65 -11.90 15.33
CA ILE A 915 -7.72 -13.13 14.53
C ILE A 915 -8.83 -14.04 15.10
N ALA A 916 -9.82 -14.25 14.24
CA ALA A 916 -10.85 -15.25 14.37
C ALA A 916 -10.24 -16.58 14.80
N TYR A 917 -10.63 -17.07 15.97
CA TYR A 917 -10.09 -18.34 16.46
C TYR A 917 -10.60 -19.51 15.60
N HIS A 918 -11.82 -19.36 15.07
CA HIS A 918 -12.50 -20.41 14.34
C HIS A 918 -13.73 -19.85 13.61
N SER A 919 -13.89 -20.23 12.35
CA SER A 919 -15.10 -19.99 11.54
C SER A 919 -15.90 -21.27 11.45
N TYR A 920 -17.14 -21.22 11.90
CA TYR A 920 -18.11 -22.30 11.86
C TYR A 920 -18.98 -22.12 10.63
N VAL A 921 -18.69 -22.88 9.58
CA VAL A 921 -19.41 -22.82 8.30
C VAL A 921 -20.44 -23.94 8.24
N PHE A 922 -21.69 -23.59 7.95
CA PHE A 922 -22.78 -24.56 7.83
C PHE A 922 -23.85 -24.08 6.86
N SER A 923 -24.62 -25.02 6.31
CA SER A 923 -25.73 -24.73 5.40
C SER A 923 -27.07 -24.97 6.09
N VAL A 924 -28.00 -24.03 5.91
CA VAL A 924 -29.36 -24.10 6.44
C VAL A 924 -30.32 -24.43 5.30
N ASN A 925 -31.21 -25.39 5.54
CA ASN A 925 -32.26 -25.80 4.61
C ASN A 925 -33.56 -25.02 4.83
N LYS A 926 -34.42 -25.01 3.81
CA LYS A 926 -35.74 -24.38 3.88
C LYS A 926 -36.56 -24.94 5.05
N GLY A 927 -37.20 -24.06 5.81
CA GLY A 927 -38.06 -24.41 6.96
C GLY A 927 -37.37 -24.44 8.33
N VAL A 928 -36.03 -24.31 8.38
CA VAL A 928 -35.28 -24.21 9.65
C VAL A 928 -35.28 -22.76 10.15
N LYS A 929 -35.77 -22.52 11.38
CA LYS A 929 -35.86 -21.17 12.00
C LYS A 929 -34.90 -20.94 13.18
N GLU A 930 -34.39 -22.01 13.77
CA GLU A 930 -33.46 -21.96 14.89
C GLU A 930 -32.39 -23.01 14.66
N PHE A 931 -31.13 -22.68 14.96
CA PHE A 931 -30.06 -23.65 14.92
C PHE A 931 -29.06 -23.43 16.06
N GLN A 932 -28.69 -24.55 16.70
CA GLN A 932 -27.80 -24.61 17.84
C GLN A 932 -26.35 -24.69 17.36
N LEU A 933 -25.50 -23.73 17.77
CA LEU A 933 -24.12 -23.67 17.27
C LEU A 933 -23.22 -24.79 17.81
N SER A 934 -23.61 -25.47 18.89
CA SER A 934 -22.88 -26.64 19.40
C SER A 934 -22.89 -27.81 18.40
N GLN A 935 -23.93 -27.92 17.56
CA GLN A 935 -23.99 -28.93 16.48
C GLN A 935 -22.93 -28.71 15.40
N TYR A 936 -22.37 -27.50 15.33
CA TYR A 936 -21.35 -27.10 14.38
C TYR A 936 -19.99 -26.88 15.04
N GLY A 937 -19.85 -27.20 16.34
CA GLY A 937 -18.58 -27.14 17.06
C GLY A 937 -18.37 -25.91 17.96
N LEU A 938 -19.35 -25.01 18.08
CA LEU A 938 -19.29 -23.87 19.02
C LEU A 938 -20.18 -24.13 20.24
N SER A 939 -19.61 -24.74 21.28
CA SER A 939 -20.33 -25.05 22.52
C SER A 939 -20.37 -23.87 23.51
N SER A 940 -19.34 -23.02 23.49
CA SER A 940 -19.23 -21.83 24.37
C SER A 940 -18.22 -20.80 23.87
N TYR A 941 -18.31 -19.56 24.40
CA TYR A 941 -17.30 -18.51 24.22
C TYR A 941 -17.25 -17.57 25.44
N ASP A 942 -16.11 -16.90 25.66
CA ASP A 942 -15.97 -15.94 26.77
C ASP A 942 -16.44 -14.55 26.32
N THR A 943 -17.57 -14.10 26.86
CA THR A 943 -18.20 -12.82 26.55
C THR A 943 -17.41 -11.60 27.02
N ASN A 944 -16.44 -11.68 27.92
CA ASN A 944 -15.58 -10.54 28.29
C ASN A 944 -14.50 -10.30 27.25
N TYR A 945 -14.00 -11.37 26.65
CA TYR A 945 -12.90 -11.31 25.71
C TYR A 945 -13.30 -11.60 24.28
N GLN A 946 -14.52 -12.06 23.99
CA GLN A 946 -14.90 -12.56 22.66
C GLN A 946 -16.30 -12.10 22.23
N LYS A 947 -16.51 -12.01 20.91
CA LYS A 947 -17.78 -11.72 20.24
C LYS A 947 -18.01 -12.71 19.10
N LEU A 948 -19.26 -12.86 18.68
CA LEU A 948 -19.63 -13.64 17.51
C LEU A 948 -19.97 -12.71 16.35
N ILE A 949 -19.40 -12.99 15.18
CA ILE A 949 -19.71 -12.34 13.91
C ILE A 949 -20.44 -13.37 13.05
N VAL A 950 -21.66 -13.07 12.63
CA VAL A 950 -22.46 -13.95 11.78
C VAL A 950 -22.49 -13.37 10.38
N SER A 951 -22.08 -14.16 9.38
CA SER A 951 -22.08 -13.79 7.97
C SER A 951 -22.84 -14.85 7.16
N GLY A 952 -23.57 -14.43 6.13
CA GLY A 952 -24.43 -15.28 5.30
C GLY A 952 -24.96 -14.48 4.12
N PRO A 953 -25.88 -14.99 3.28
CA PRO A 953 -26.48 -14.21 2.21
C PRO A 953 -27.15 -12.98 2.81
N GLY A 954 -26.78 -11.80 2.31
CA GLY A 954 -27.28 -10.53 2.85
C GLY A 954 -28.81 -10.43 2.77
N GLY A 955 -29.40 -9.73 3.75
CA GLY A 955 -30.85 -9.51 3.82
C GLY A 955 -31.62 -10.52 4.66
N ILE A 956 -30.94 -11.25 5.55
CA ILE A 956 -31.56 -12.15 6.53
C ILE A 956 -31.46 -11.50 7.90
N ALA A 957 -32.61 -11.14 8.49
CA ALA A 957 -32.63 -10.71 9.88
C ALA A 957 -32.53 -11.93 10.81
N PHE A 958 -31.69 -11.83 11.84
CA PHE A 958 -31.43 -12.90 12.78
C PHE A 958 -31.16 -12.35 14.18
N GLY A 959 -31.55 -13.13 15.19
CA GLY A 959 -31.18 -12.93 16.59
C GLY A 959 -30.18 -13.98 17.06
N ILE A 960 -29.36 -13.65 18.05
CA ILE A 960 -28.52 -14.61 18.78
C ILE A 960 -29.09 -14.75 20.17
N THR A 961 -29.35 -15.98 20.61
CA THR A 961 -29.72 -16.28 21.99
C THR A 961 -28.66 -17.16 22.63
N GLN A 962 -28.43 -16.97 23.93
CA GLN A 962 -27.37 -17.63 24.68
C GLN A 962 -27.67 -17.55 26.17
N ASP A 963 -27.16 -18.53 26.91
CA ASP A 963 -27.17 -18.51 28.37
C ASP A 963 -25.81 -17.96 28.84
N ILE A 964 -25.82 -16.99 29.74
CA ILE A 964 -24.59 -16.35 30.25
C ILE A 964 -24.40 -16.73 31.72
N ASN A 965 -23.29 -17.41 32.03
CA ASN A 965 -22.88 -17.69 33.41
C ASN A 965 -21.46 -17.14 33.66
N GLY A 966 -21.38 -16.10 34.48
CA GLY A 966 -20.15 -15.33 34.65
C GLY A 966 -19.72 -14.69 33.32
N THR A 967 -18.52 -15.05 32.83
CA THR A 967 -18.01 -14.58 31.53
C THR A 967 -18.30 -15.55 30.40
N THR A 968 -18.82 -16.76 30.67
CA THR A 968 -18.98 -17.78 29.64
C THR A 968 -20.40 -17.78 29.08
N ALA A 969 -20.54 -17.57 27.78
CA ALA A 969 -21.78 -17.83 27.04
C ALA A 969 -21.82 -19.29 26.59
N THR A 970 -22.92 -19.97 26.89
CA THR A 970 -23.24 -21.35 26.47
C THR A 970 -24.61 -21.36 25.78
N ASN A 971 -25.05 -22.53 25.28
CA ASN A 971 -26.33 -22.69 24.61
C ASN A 971 -26.58 -21.68 23.46
N VAL A 972 -25.51 -21.31 22.74
CA VAL A 972 -25.58 -20.30 21.69
C VAL A 972 -26.40 -20.79 20.49
N LYS A 973 -27.41 -20.02 20.14
CA LYS A 973 -28.34 -20.26 19.04
C LYS A 973 -28.42 -19.05 18.14
N ILE A 974 -28.69 -19.30 16.86
CA ILE A 974 -29.13 -18.26 15.95
C ILE A 974 -30.58 -18.53 15.58
N ILE A 975 -31.39 -17.48 15.67
CA ILE A 975 -32.80 -17.49 15.34
C ILE A 975 -32.98 -16.65 14.09
N LEU A 976 -33.54 -17.23 13.04
CA LEU A 976 -33.82 -16.55 11.78
C LEU A 976 -35.21 -15.92 11.84
N GLU A 977 -35.31 -14.65 11.44
CA GLU A 977 -36.58 -13.92 11.40
C GLU A 977 -37.35 -14.15 10.08
N GLN A 978 -36.77 -14.92 9.15
CA GLN A 978 -37.36 -15.25 7.85
C GLN A 978 -36.98 -16.66 7.38
N GLU A 979 -37.79 -17.25 6.50
CA GLU A 979 -37.44 -18.51 5.83
C GLU A 979 -36.39 -18.31 4.74
N LEU A 980 -35.53 -19.31 4.56
CA LEU A 980 -34.39 -19.26 3.65
C LEU A 980 -34.52 -20.27 2.50
N PRO A 981 -33.87 -20.00 1.35
CA PRO A 981 -33.66 -21.00 0.30
C PRO A 981 -32.88 -22.22 0.80
N ASN A 982 -33.06 -23.37 0.14
CA ASN A 982 -32.27 -24.57 0.44
C ASN A 982 -30.77 -24.31 0.25
N ASN A 983 -29.95 -24.93 1.11
CA ASN A 983 -28.49 -24.82 1.12
C ASN A 983 -27.93 -23.40 1.35
N THR A 984 -28.62 -22.57 2.13
CA THR A 984 -28.13 -21.22 2.47
C THR A 984 -26.92 -21.31 3.40
N GLN A 985 -25.74 -20.87 2.95
CA GLN A 985 -24.50 -20.94 3.74
C GLN A 985 -24.39 -19.81 4.76
N PHE A 986 -24.12 -20.16 6.02
CA PHE A 986 -23.71 -19.22 7.06
C PHE A 986 -22.29 -19.52 7.50
N ASN A 987 -21.62 -18.47 7.94
CA ASN A 987 -20.34 -18.52 8.62
C ASN A 987 -20.45 -17.72 9.92
N VAL A 988 -20.34 -18.41 11.05
CA VAL A 988 -20.26 -17.79 12.38
C VAL A 988 -18.82 -17.80 12.83
N THR A 989 -18.29 -16.63 13.13
CA THR A 989 -16.89 -16.44 13.49
C THR A 989 -16.79 -16.02 14.95
N LYS A 990 -16.03 -16.79 15.74
CA LYS A 990 -15.67 -16.43 17.11
C LYS A 990 -14.40 -15.59 17.08
N ALA A 991 -14.51 -14.31 17.48
CA ALA A 991 -13.41 -13.35 17.48
C ALA A 991 -13.17 -12.81 18.90
N TYR A 992 -11.96 -12.38 19.23
CA TYR A 992 -11.77 -11.60 20.46
C TYR A 992 -12.43 -10.22 20.34
N LYS A 993 -12.78 -9.64 21.50
CA LYS A 993 -13.23 -8.26 21.69
C LYS A 993 -12.09 -7.25 21.61
N ALA A 994 -10.82 -7.69 21.53
CA ALA A 994 -9.72 -6.79 21.19
C ALA A 994 -10.09 -6.12 19.88
N ASP A 995 -10.37 -4.83 19.91
CA ASP A 995 -10.97 -4.06 18.82
C ASP A 995 -9.94 -3.34 17.95
N ILE A 996 -8.66 -3.51 18.29
CA ILE A 996 -7.51 -2.98 17.58
C ILE A 996 -7.08 -4.03 16.55
N VAL A 997 -7.04 -3.63 15.29
CA VAL A 997 -6.32 -4.38 14.26
C VAL A 997 -4.83 -4.09 14.42
N ASN A 998 -4.03 -5.12 14.68
CA ASN A 998 -2.65 -4.93 15.08
C ASN A 998 -1.78 -4.42 13.92
N SER A 999 -0.77 -3.61 14.25
CA SER A 999 0.32 -3.25 13.33
C SER A 999 1.58 -2.83 14.08
N LEU A 1000 2.71 -2.88 13.40
CA LEU A 1000 4.03 -2.51 13.94
C LEU A 1000 4.56 -1.27 13.19
N PRO A 1001 4.01 -0.06 13.46
CA PRO A 1001 4.50 1.19 12.86
C PRO A 1001 5.84 1.66 13.47
N SER A 1002 6.13 1.22 14.68
CA SER A 1002 7.31 1.60 15.47
C SER A 1002 8.62 1.05 14.88
N ASP A 1003 9.72 1.80 14.98
CA ASP A 1003 11.03 1.25 14.65
C ASP A 1003 11.40 0.14 15.64
N LEU A 1004 12.15 -0.84 15.14
CA LEU A 1004 12.63 -1.93 15.96
C LEU A 1004 13.84 -1.49 16.79
N THR A 1005 13.80 -1.81 18.08
CA THR A 1005 14.94 -1.62 18.98
C THR A 1005 15.83 -2.84 18.90
N VAL A 1006 17.00 -2.68 18.30
CA VAL A 1006 17.93 -3.78 18.00
C VAL A 1006 19.18 -3.66 18.86
N ILE A 1007 19.51 -4.71 19.61
CA ILE A 1007 20.67 -4.78 20.50
C ILE A 1007 21.68 -5.78 19.92
N THR A 1008 22.88 -5.29 19.63
CA THR A 1008 24.02 -6.05 19.08
C THR A 1008 25.24 -5.93 20.00
N ALA A 1009 26.30 -6.69 19.71
CA ALA A 1009 27.58 -6.58 20.41
C ALA A 1009 28.22 -5.19 20.31
N ASP A 1010 27.96 -4.45 19.23
CA ASP A 1010 28.40 -3.05 19.08
C ASP A 1010 27.66 -2.10 20.05
N GLY A 1011 26.43 -2.45 20.44
CA GLY A 1011 25.61 -1.63 21.31
C GLY A 1011 25.96 -1.73 22.79
N THR A 1012 26.46 -2.88 23.26
CA THR A 1012 26.75 -3.14 24.68
C THR A 1012 27.75 -4.27 24.86
N SER A 1013 28.68 -4.13 25.81
CA SER A 1013 29.64 -5.17 26.18
C SER A 1013 28.99 -6.47 26.72
N LYS A 1014 27.73 -6.39 27.18
CA LYS A 1014 26.96 -7.56 27.64
C LYS A 1014 26.39 -8.41 26.52
N ALA A 1015 26.18 -7.82 25.35
CA ALA A 1015 25.76 -8.57 24.18
C ALA A 1015 26.98 -9.33 23.64
N ASN A 1016 27.21 -10.50 24.22
CA ASN A 1016 28.29 -11.40 23.81
C ASN A 1016 27.75 -12.51 22.89
N TYR A 1017 27.21 -12.10 21.75
CA TYR A 1017 26.67 -12.97 20.71
C TYR A 1017 26.88 -12.31 19.34
N ASP A 1018 27.04 -13.09 18.28
CA ASP A 1018 26.82 -12.64 16.91
C ASP A 1018 25.31 -12.51 16.66
N GLY A 1019 24.91 -11.54 15.83
CA GLY A 1019 23.50 -11.26 15.55
C GLY A 1019 22.88 -10.24 16.51
N ALA A 1020 21.59 -10.40 16.80
CA ALA A 1020 20.86 -9.40 17.58
C ALA A 1020 19.71 -9.96 18.42
N LEU A 1021 19.39 -9.26 19.51
CA LEU A 1021 18.07 -9.30 20.13
C LEU A 1021 17.25 -8.11 19.65
N VAL A 1022 16.04 -8.36 19.19
CA VAL A 1022 15.15 -7.34 18.61
C VAL A 1022 13.91 -7.18 19.47
N TYR A 1023 13.53 -5.94 19.78
CA TYR A 1023 12.32 -5.60 20.53
C TYR A 1023 11.39 -4.76 19.66
N ALA A 1024 10.12 -5.18 19.58
CA ALA A 1024 9.10 -4.57 18.75
C ALA A 1024 7.91 -4.13 19.60
N GLY A 1025 7.55 -2.84 19.52
CA GLY A 1025 6.31 -2.30 20.06
C GLY A 1025 5.20 -2.35 19.01
N ASP A 1026 3.99 -2.75 19.40
CA ASP A 1026 2.85 -2.81 18.49
C ASP A 1026 1.64 -1.98 18.96
N LEU A 1027 0.67 -1.77 18.06
CA LEU A 1027 -0.54 -1.01 18.38
C LEU A 1027 -1.43 -1.69 19.43
N GLU A 1028 -1.32 -3.00 19.64
CA GLU A 1028 -2.01 -3.69 20.74
C GLU A 1028 -1.34 -3.44 22.11
N GLY A 1029 -0.26 -2.67 22.15
CA GLY A 1029 0.47 -2.31 23.35
C GLY A 1029 1.45 -3.38 23.80
N LYS A 1030 1.78 -4.35 22.95
CA LYS A 1030 2.73 -5.41 23.27
C LYS A 1030 4.16 -4.99 22.99
N VAL A 1031 5.07 -5.52 23.79
CA VAL A 1031 6.51 -5.50 23.52
C VAL A 1031 6.96 -6.93 23.25
N THR A 1032 7.24 -7.25 21.99
CA THR A 1032 7.69 -8.57 21.56
C THR A 1032 9.20 -8.60 21.36
N LYS A 1033 9.85 -9.58 21.99
CA LYS A 1033 11.28 -9.89 21.85
C LYS A 1033 11.48 -10.99 20.83
N VAL A 1034 12.42 -10.82 19.92
CA VAL A 1034 12.80 -11.78 18.86
C VAL A 1034 14.28 -12.13 19.01
N ASN A 1035 14.59 -13.43 18.89
CA ASN A 1035 15.95 -13.93 18.96
C ASN A 1035 16.58 -14.10 17.57
N LEU A 1036 17.53 -13.24 17.21
CA LEU A 1036 18.33 -13.34 15.98
C LEU A 1036 19.82 -13.56 16.29
N THR A 1037 20.16 -14.16 17.44
CA THR A 1037 21.55 -14.44 17.82
C THR A 1037 22.07 -15.76 17.24
N GLU A 1038 23.39 -15.97 17.25
CA GLU A 1038 24.07 -17.19 16.79
C GLU A 1038 23.60 -18.50 17.45
N SER A 1039 22.98 -18.44 18.64
CA SER A 1039 22.37 -19.61 19.28
C SER A 1039 21.25 -20.21 18.42
N PHE A 1040 20.80 -19.48 17.41
CA PHE A 1040 20.05 -19.98 16.29
C PHE A 1040 20.95 -20.80 15.33
N ILE A 1041 21.38 -22.00 15.73
CA ILE A 1041 22.13 -22.89 14.82
C ILE A 1041 21.22 -23.33 13.68
N LEU A 1042 21.40 -22.78 12.48
CA LEU A 1042 20.79 -23.32 11.27
C LEU A 1042 21.50 -24.65 10.96
N GLY A 1043 20.73 -25.73 10.88
CA GLY A 1043 21.21 -26.97 10.26
C GLY A 1043 21.33 -26.77 8.75
N SER A 1044 21.27 -27.84 7.96
CA SER A 1044 21.18 -27.74 6.50
C SER A 1044 19.90 -27.07 5.95
N ASP A 1045 19.06 -26.49 6.82
CA ASP A 1045 17.76 -25.91 6.48
C ASP A 1045 17.87 -24.39 6.27
N ASP A 1046 17.27 -23.88 5.19
CA ASP A 1046 17.16 -22.43 4.94
C ASP A 1046 16.38 -21.72 6.07
N MET A 1047 16.85 -20.52 6.47
CA MET A 1047 16.25 -19.74 7.57
C MET A 1047 14.74 -19.54 7.42
N ILE A 1048 14.26 -19.48 6.17
CA ILE A 1048 12.87 -19.28 5.83
C ILE A 1048 11.95 -20.38 6.36
N ASN A 1049 12.46 -21.61 6.47
CA ASN A 1049 11.73 -22.78 6.94
C ASN A 1049 11.82 -22.99 8.46
N LYS A 1050 12.67 -22.21 9.14
CA LYS A 1050 12.95 -22.40 10.57
C LYS A 1050 12.11 -21.47 11.44
N ASN A 1051 11.64 -21.97 12.58
CA ASN A 1051 10.91 -21.16 13.56
C ASN A 1051 11.90 -20.29 14.34
N ILE A 1052 11.77 -18.97 14.20
CA ILE A 1052 12.52 -18.00 15.00
C ILE A 1052 11.82 -17.86 16.35
N SER A 1053 12.58 -17.91 17.45
CA SER A 1053 12.02 -17.79 18.79
C SER A 1053 11.56 -16.35 19.05
N THR A 1054 10.30 -16.21 19.45
CA THR A 1054 9.66 -14.94 19.80
C THR A 1054 8.92 -15.05 21.12
N THR A 1055 8.95 -14.01 21.95
CA THR A 1055 8.18 -13.96 23.19
C THR A 1055 7.66 -12.55 23.44
N THR A 1056 6.45 -12.41 23.97
CA THR A 1056 5.95 -11.09 24.42
C THR A 1056 6.33 -10.90 25.87
N ILE A 1057 7.13 -9.86 26.15
CA ILE A 1057 7.64 -9.59 27.50
C ILE A 1057 6.74 -8.65 28.29
N PHE A 1058 5.96 -7.82 27.61
CA PHE A 1058 5.09 -6.83 28.24
C PHE A 1058 3.82 -6.55 27.39
N ASP A 1059 2.71 -6.25 28.06
CA ASP A 1059 1.43 -5.85 27.47
C ASP A 1059 0.88 -4.61 28.22
N ALA A 1060 0.81 -3.46 27.53
CA ALA A 1060 0.27 -2.19 28.05
C ALA A 1060 -1.27 -2.17 28.15
N GLN A 1061 -1.92 -3.24 27.67
CA GLN A 1061 -3.36 -3.48 27.66
C GLN A 1061 -4.11 -2.42 26.87
N ALA A 1062 -3.70 -2.21 25.61
CA ALA A 1062 -4.34 -1.27 24.72
C ALA A 1062 -5.74 -1.74 24.28
N ASN A 1063 -6.66 -0.80 24.16
CA ASN A 1063 -7.94 -0.92 23.44
C ASN A 1063 -8.32 0.45 22.86
N THR A 1064 -9.33 0.52 22.00
CA THR A 1064 -9.72 1.82 21.40
C THR A 1064 -10.20 2.84 22.42
N ASP A 1065 -10.82 2.39 23.49
CA ASP A 1065 -11.36 3.24 24.56
C ASP A 1065 -10.24 3.97 25.34
N ASN A 1066 -9.13 3.28 25.61
CA ASN A 1066 -8.02 3.81 26.39
C ASN A 1066 -6.87 4.38 25.55
N GLY A 1067 -6.81 4.03 24.26
CA GLY A 1067 -5.85 4.57 23.30
C GLY A 1067 -4.38 4.32 23.62
N ARG A 1068 -4.05 3.26 24.40
CA ARG A 1068 -2.68 2.96 24.85
C ARG A 1068 -1.78 2.31 23.78
N TYR A 1069 -1.86 2.83 22.56
CA TYR A 1069 -1.09 2.36 21.42
C TYR A 1069 0.40 2.70 21.58
N ILE A 1070 1.30 1.83 21.10
CA ILE A 1070 2.75 2.10 21.01
C ILE A 1070 3.07 2.45 19.55
N TYR A 1071 3.22 3.75 19.26
CA TYR A 1071 3.60 4.23 17.92
C TYR A 1071 5.11 4.42 17.75
N ASN A 1072 5.81 4.80 18.83
CA ASN A 1072 7.22 5.18 18.78
C ASN A 1072 8.14 4.01 19.16
N SER A 1073 9.40 4.07 18.77
CA SER A 1073 10.41 3.06 19.12
C SER A 1073 10.75 3.06 20.61
N LEU A 1074 11.20 1.91 21.11
CA LEU A 1074 11.60 1.75 22.50
C LEU A 1074 13.04 2.23 22.67
N GLU A 1075 13.29 3.08 23.65
CA GLU A 1075 14.65 3.49 23.98
C GLU A 1075 15.27 2.51 24.98
N ALA A 1076 16.43 1.96 24.64
CA ALA A 1076 17.08 0.90 25.41
C ALA A 1076 18.37 1.38 26.09
N THR A 1077 18.58 1.02 27.35
CA THR A 1077 19.83 1.30 28.06
C THR A 1077 20.21 0.21 29.08
N ILE A 1078 21.48 0.13 29.46
CA ILE A 1078 21.91 -0.61 30.65
C ILE A 1078 21.91 0.36 31.84
N ASN A 1079 21.09 0.07 32.85
CA ASN A 1079 21.02 0.90 34.05
C ASN A 1079 21.98 0.41 35.15
N SER A 1080 22.05 1.15 36.26
CA SER A 1080 22.94 0.90 37.40
C SER A 1080 22.76 -0.47 38.06
N ASP A 1081 21.59 -1.09 37.88
CA ASP A 1081 21.26 -2.42 38.39
C ASP A 1081 21.71 -3.54 37.44
N ASN A 1082 22.47 -3.18 36.41
CA ASN A 1082 23.04 -4.10 35.44
C ASN A 1082 21.98 -4.82 34.58
N ASN A 1083 20.74 -4.34 34.51
CA ASN A 1083 19.70 -4.86 33.62
C ASN A 1083 19.55 -4.01 32.36
N LEU A 1084 19.01 -4.60 31.30
CA LEU A 1084 18.52 -3.86 30.13
C LEU A 1084 17.15 -3.25 30.46
N TRP A 1085 17.03 -1.95 30.29
CA TRP A 1085 15.80 -1.20 30.45
C TRP A 1085 15.28 -0.69 29.12
N LEU A 1086 13.97 -0.80 28.91
CA LEU A 1086 13.24 -0.32 27.74
C LEU A 1086 12.26 0.77 28.18
N TYR A 1087 12.36 1.94 27.57
CA TYR A 1087 11.52 3.10 27.83
C TYR A 1087 10.62 3.39 26.64
N PHE A 1088 9.32 3.53 26.90
CA PHE A 1088 8.34 3.83 25.87
C PHE A 1088 7.11 4.48 26.49
N GLY A 1089 6.33 5.17 25.65
CA GLY A 1089 5.09 5.81 26.04
C GLY A 1089 3.93 5.39 25.15
N THR A 1090 2.72 5.62 25.63
CA THR A 1090 1.49 5.28 24.90
C THR A 1090 0.71 6.50 24.47
N GLY A 1091 -0.05 6.37 23.38
CA GLY A 1091 -1.03 7.35 22.93
C GLY A 1091 -1.33 7.25 21.44
N ASP A 1092 -2.53 7.68 21.06
CA ASP A 1092 -2.92 7.79 19.64
C ASP A 1092 -2.33 9.05 18.99
N THR A 1093 -1.23 8.90 18.27
CA THR A 1093 -0.56 9.99 17.54
C THR A 1093 -1.33 10.45 16.31
N GLN A 1094 -2.28 9.65 15.82
CA GLN A 1094 -3.11 9.98 14.66
C GLN A 1094 -4.34 10.80 15.05
N LYS A 1095 -4.80 10.68 16.31
CA LYS A 1095 -5.97 11.41 16.85
C LYS A 1095 -5.63 12.11 18.16
N LEU A 1096 -4.72 13.07 18.09
CA LEU A 1096 -4.17 13.77 19.25
C LEU A 1096 -5.22 14.44 20.15
N GLN A 1097 -6.28 15.00 19.56
CA GLN A 1097 -7.35 15.68 20.32
C GLN A 1097 -8.37 14.75 20.96
N SER A 1098 -8.26 13.43 20.77
CA SER A 1098 -9.15 12.48 21.41
C SER A 1098 -9.10 12.62 22.93
N GLN A 1099 -10.27 12.87 23.53
CA GLN A 1099 -10.47 13.03 24.96
C GLN A 1099 -11.63 12.11 25.36
N SER A 1100 -11.30 11.02 26.05
CA SER A 1100 -12.26 10.13 26.69
C SER A 1100 -11.80 9.92 28.14
N SER A 1101 -12.76 9.72 29.04
CA SER A 1101 -12.46 9.42 30.46
C SER A 1101 -11.71 8.09 30.62
N GLN A 1102 -11.73 7.23 29.60
CA GLN A 1102 -10.99 5.97 29.56
C GLN A 1102 -9.56 6.14 29.04
N VAL A 1103 -9.22 7.27 28.40
CA VAL A 1103 -7.88 7.56 27.89
C VAL A 1103 -6.96 7.92 29.05
N LYS A 1104 -6.32 6.88 29.59
CA LYS A 1104 -5.30 6.96 30.63
C LYS A 1104 -4.01 6.38 30.09
N ASN A 1105 -3.35 7.17 29.24
CA ASN A 1105 -2.04 6.84 28.66
C ASN A 1105 -0.95 6.85 29.71
N ARG A 1106 0.20 6.26 29.38
CA ARG A 1106 1.27 5.99 30.32
C ARG A 1106 2.64 6.15 29.69
N VAL A 1107 3.61 6.47 30.52
CA VAL A 1107 5.04 6.23 30.26
C VAL A 1107 5.51 5.03 31.07
N PHE A 1108 6.42 4.26 30.50
CA PHE A 1108 6.95 3.04 31.09
C PHE A 1108 8.48 3.03 31.06
N GLY A 1109 9.07 2.43 32.10
CA GLY A 1109 10.42 1.90 32.08
C GLY A 1109 10.37 0.45 32.54
N ILE A 1110 10.59 -0.50 31.62
CA ILE A 1110 10.52 -1.95 31.90
C ILE A 1110 11.89 -2.61 31.78
N LYS A 1111 12.17 -3.60 32.61
CA LYS A 1111 13.39 -4.39 32.61
C LYS A 1111 13.21 -5.68 31.81
N ASP A 1112 14.18 -5.98 30.95
CA ASP A 1112 14.40 -7.35 30.50
C ASP A 1112 15.41 -8.03 31.43
N LYS A 1113 14.90 -8.78 32.40
CA LYS A 1113 15.71 -9.49 33.41
C LYS A 1113 16.52 -10.65 32.84
N ASP A 1114 16.15 -11.14 31.65
CA ASP A 1114 16.75 -12.32 31.04
C ASP A 1114 17.88 -11.92 30.07
N PHE A 1115 17.97 -10.64 29.70
CA PHE A 1115 19.08 -10.09 28.92
C PHE A 1115 20.44 -10.31 29.62
N PRO A 1116 21.51 -10.72 28.90
CA PRO A 1116 21.66 -10.80 27.44
C PRO A 1116 21.10 -12.07 26.79
N ASN A 1117 20.52 -12.99 27.56
CA ASN A 1117 19.97 -14.22 27.04
C ASN A 1117 18.55 -14.02 26.49
N PHE A 1118 18.13 -14.96 25.65
CA PHE A 1118 16.73 -15.12 25.27
C PHE A 1118 16.08 -16.18 26.14
N ALA A 1119 14.94 -15.85 26.76
CA ALA A 1119 14.12 -16.77 27.52
C ALA A 1119 12.67 -16.69 27.04
N ASN A 1120 12.03 -17.84 26.84
CA ASN A 1120 10.59 -17.87 26.55
C ASN A 1120 9.80 -17.57 27.82
N ILE A 1121 8.89 -16.61 27.76
CA ILE A 1121 8.03 -16.21 28.88
C ILE A 1121 6.62 -16.76 28.64
N SER A 1122 6.05 -17.45 29.64
CA SER A 1122 4.72 -18.06 29.54
C SER A 1122 3.57 -17.05 29.57
N SER A 1123 3.79 -15.89 30.20
CA SER A 1123 2.82 -14.80 30.28
C SER A 1123 3.53 -13.45 30.28
N ALA A 1124 3.09 -12.54 29.42
CA ALA A 1124 3.63 -11.19 29.36
C ALA A 1124 3.36 -10.44 30.67
N GLY A 1125 4.33 -9.64 31.11
CA GLY A 1125 4.12 -8.70 32.20
C GLY A 1125 3.10 -7.63 31.82
N THR A 1126 2.45 -7.04 32.82
CA THR A 1126 1.56 -5.87 32.63
C THR A 1126 1.96 -4.75 33.59
N TYR A 1127 1.29 -3.61 33.48
CA TYR A 1127 1.51 -2.51 34.43
C TYR A 1127 1.30 -2.91 35.90
N SER A 1128 0.51 -3.96 36.18
CA SER A 1128 0.31 -4.48 37.53
C SER A 1128 1.59 -5.08 38.15
N ASN A 1129 2.55 -5.47 37.31
CA ASN A 1129 3.87 -5.96 37.72
C ASN A 1129 4.90 -4.83 37.89
N CYS A 1130 4.50 -3.57 37.69
CA CYS A 1130 5.36 -2.39 37.77
C CYS A 1130 5.03 -1.55 39.00
N SER A 1131 6.01 -0.80 39.49
CA SER A 1131 5.79 0.21 40.53
C SER A 1131 5.04 1.42 39.96
N SER A 1132 3.98 1.85 40.65
CA SER A 1132 3.27 3.11 40.37
C SER A 1132 3.73 4.27 41.26
N SER A 1133 4.51 3.98 42.31
CA SER A 1133 4.97 4.98 43.29
C SER A 1133 6.29 4.55 43.90
N GLY A 1134 7.37 5.26 43.55
CA GLY A 1134 8.72 5.00 44.02
C GLY A 1134 9.48 3.94 43.21
N CYS A 1135 10.75 3.74 43.56
CA CYS A 1135 11.65 2.85 42.81
C CYS A 1135 11.16 1.40 42.83
N PRO A 1136 11.21 0.69 41.69
CA PRO A 1136 10.84 -0.71 41.65
C PRO A 1136 11.82 -1.59 42.44
N ASN A 1137 11.29 -2.57 43.16
CA ASN A 1137 12.08 -3.60 43.82
C ASN A 1137 12.58 -4.66 42.82
N SER A 1138 13.28 -5.69 43.32
CA SER A 1138 13.87 -6.75 42.49
C SER A 1138 12.84 -7.66 41.80
N SER A 1139 11.63 -7.82 42.35
CA SER A 1139 10.59 -8.67 41.76
C SER A 1139 9.70 -7.93 40.76
N GLN A 1140 9.64 -6.60 40.84
CA GLN A 1140 8.89 -5.77 39.91
C GLN A 1140 9.60 -5.65 38.56
N LEU A 1141 8.82 -5.62 37.48
CA LEU A 1141 9.32 -5.52 36.11
C LEU A 1141 9.81 -4.12 35.74
N GLY A 1142 9.52 -3.10 36.54
CA GLY A 1142 9.86 -1.73 36.20
C GLY A 1142 8.92 -0.74 36.86
N TRP A 1143 8.75 0.43 36.25
CA TRP A 1143 7.87 1.50 36.72
C TRP A 1143 6.95 2.00 35.60
N TYR A 1144 5.83 2.61 35.98
CA TYR A 1144 4.98 3.34 35.07
C TYR A 1144 4.44 4.63 35.71
N VAL A 1145 4.10 5.60 34.88
CA VAL A 1145 3.42 6.83 35.32
C VAL A 1145 2.20 7.05 34.44
N ASP A 1146 1.03 7.23 35.06
CA ASP A 1146 -0.19 7.62 34.36
C ASP A 1146 -0.09 9.09 33.90
N LEU A 1147 -0.47 9.33 32.65
CA LEU A 1147 -0.60 10.65 32.08
C LEU A 1147 -2.07 11.11 32.24
N ASP A 1148 -2.26 12.21 32.97
CA ASP A 1148 -3.56 12.82 33.21
C ASP A 1148 -4.06 13.58 31.97
N LYS A 1149 -5.31 14.06 32.02
CA LYS A 1149 -5.92 14.92 30.98
C LYS A 1149 -5.81 14.39 29.55
N ALA A 1150 -5.86 13.07 29.38
CA ALA A 1150 -5.70 12.40 28.08
C ALA A 1150 -4.42 12.79 27.32
N LYS A 1151 -3.37 13.19 28.05
CA LYS A 1151 -2.02 13.43 27.53
C LYS A 1151 -1.49 12.20 26.78
N LYS A 1152 -0.61 12.42 25.82
CA LYS A 1152 -0.08 11.37 24.92
C LYS A 1152 1.41 11.58 24.71
N VAL A 1153 2.18 10.49 24.60
CA VAL A 1153 3.58 10.58 24.15
C VAL A 1153 3.60 10.70 22.64
N THR A 1154 4.30 11.71 22.12
CA THR A 1154 4.26 12.09 20.68
C THR A 1154 5.51 11.78 19.90
N ALA A 1155 6.63 11.51 20.57
CA ALA A 1155 7.86 11.11 19.93
C ALA A 1155 8.60 10.07 20.80
N LYS A 1156 9.68 9.51 20.24
CA LYS A 1156 10.55 8.55 20.93
C LYS A 1156 11.09 9.13 22.25
N ALA A 1157 11.26 8.26 23.23
CA ALA A 1157 11.94 8.62 24.48
C ALA A 1157 13.45 8.78 24.24
N THR A 1158 14.10 9.68 24.99
CA THR A 1158 15.54 9.91 24.87
C THR A 1158 16.20 9.82 26.24
N VAL A 1159 17.23 9.00 26.40
CA VAL A 1159 17.97 8.89 27.68
C VAL A 1159 19.21 9.77 27.68
N ASP A 1160 19.40 10.54 28.76
CA ASP A 1160 20.67 11.19 29.11
C ASP A 1160 21.02 10.90 30.57
N LYS A 1161 22.14 10.20 30.81
CA LYS A 1161 22.65 9.85 32.14
C LYS A 1161 21.56 9.28 33.07
N ASP A 1162 21.14 10.00 34.11
CA ASP A 1162 20.17 9.56 35.12
C ASP A 1162 18.70 9.84 34.75
N ARG A 1163 18.42 10.37 33.56
CA ARG A 1163 17.08 10.84 33.16
C ARG A 1163 16.65 10.29 31.80
N VAL A 1164 15.35 10.04 31.68
CA VAL A 1164 14.69 9.74 30.40
C VAL A 1164 13.68 10.84 30.10
N TYR A 1165 13.79 11.44 28.91
CA TYR A 1165 12.95 12.51 28.42
C TYR A 1165 11.83 11.95 27.54
N PHE A 1166 10.63 12.47 27.75
CA PHE A 1166 9.44 12.15 26.95
C PHE A 1166 8.81 13.45 26.44
N PRO A 1167 8.74 13.64 25.11
CA PRO A 1167 7.87 14.63 24.50
C PRO A 1167 6.40 14.23 24.70
N ILE A 1168 5.62 15.11 25.33
CA ILE A 1168 4.22 14.85 25.71
C ILE A 1168 3.32 15.95 25.14
N TYR A 1169 2.20 15.54 24.56
CA TYR A 1169 1.14 16.42 24.11
C TYR A 1169 -0.04 16.41 25.08
N GLU A 1170 -0.50 17.60 25.49
CA GLU A 1170 -1.76 17.81 26.20
C GLU A 1170 -2.83 18.33 25.22
N PRO A 1171 -3.96 17.63 25.05
CA PRO A 1171 -5.06 18.11 24.22
C PRO A 1171 -5.71 19.36 24.82
N SER A 1172 -6.33 20.19 23.98
CA SER A 1172 -6.99 21.43 24.41
C SER A 1172 -8.24 21.15 25.24
N SER A 1173 -8.67 22.07 26.12
CA SER A 1173 -9.86 21.86 26.94
C SER A 1173 -11.13 21.68 26.10
N SER A 1174 -12.14 21.02 26.66
CA SER A 1174 -13.47 20.89 26.02
C SER A 1174 -14.19 22.22 25.78
N SER A 1175 -13.80 23.29 26.48
CA SER A 1175 -14.29 24.66 26.25
C SER A 1175 -13.58 25.39 25.11
N THR A 1176 -12.40 24.92 24.69
CA THR A 1176 -11.63 25.45 23.56
C THR A 1176 -11.18 24.31 22.64
N PRO A 1177 -12.12 23.47 22.16
CA PRO A 1177 -11.80 22.21 21.47
C PRO A 1177 -11.01 22.44 20.18
N CYS A 1178 -11.08 23.66 19.63
CA CYS A 1178 -10.36 24.03 18.44
C CYS A 1178 -8.87 24.31 18.66
N ASN A 1179 -8.37 24.60 19.87
CA ASN A 1179 -6.96 24.96 20.00
C ASN A 1179 -6.01 23.81 19.61
N THR A 1180 -4.76 24.12 19.27
CA THR A 1180 -3.72 23.17 18.83
C THR A 1180 -3.25 22.19 19.89
N GLY A 1181 -3.57 22.43 21.16
CA GLY A 1181 -2.99 21.72 22.29
C GLY A 1181 -1.62 22.27 22.69
N THR A 1182 -1.01 21.68 23.71
CA THR A 1182 0.23 22.17 24.31
C THR A 1182 1.29 21.07 24.36
N ALA A 1183 2.51 21.40 23.94
CA ALA A 1183 3.66 20.53 24.01
C ALA A 1183 4.38 20.68 25.36
N PHE A 1184 4.72 19.56 25.97
CA PHE A 1184 5.51 19.48 27.19
C PHE A 1184 6.70 18.56 27.01
N LEU A 1185 7.79 18.88 27.71
CA LEU A 1185 8.87 17.94 27.97
C LEU A 1185 8.75 17.43 29.39
N HIS A 1186 8.69 16.12 29.56
CA HIS A 1186 8.78 15.47 30.87
C HIS A 1186 10.12 14.75 30.99
N ALA A 1187 10.73 14.77 32.17
CA ALA A 1187 11.92 13.98 32.47
C ALA A 1187 11.70 13.14 33.72
N TYR A 1188 11.92 11.83 33.60
CA TYR A 1188 11.77 10.88 34.70
C TYR A 1188 13.12 10.27 35.05
N ASP A 1189 13.26 9.85 36.31
CA ASP A 1189 14.37 9.00 36.72
C ASP A 1189 14.36 7.68 35.93
N THR A 1190 15.50 7.33 35.33
CA THR A 1190 15.59 6.12 34.48
C THR A 1190 15.27 4.85 35.27
N LYS A 1191 15.60 4.78 36.56
CA LYS A 1191 15.39 3.58 37.38
C LYS A 1191 14.08 3.62 38.16
N CYS A 1192 13.69 4.80 38.65
CA CYS A 1192 12.62 4.93 39.63
C CYS A 1192 11.32 5.54 39.09
N GLY A 1193 11.32 6.11 37.88
CA GLY A 1193 10.12 6.72 37.29
C GLY A 1193 9.61 7.97 38.00
N GLY A 1194 10.37 8.51 38.96
CA GLY A 1194 10.04 9.77 39.62
C GLY A 1194 10.29 10.95 38.69
N LEU A 1195 9.33 11.87 38.57
CA LEU A 1195 9.50 13.10 37.80
C LEU A 1195 10.63 13.95 38.41
N LYS A 1196 11.59 14.38 37.59
CA LYS A 1196 12.75 15.16 38.04
C LYS A 1196 12.36 16.61 38.34
N ALA A 1197 13.10 17.25 39.25
CA ALA A 1197 12.93 18.67 39.53
C ALA A 1197 13.07 19.51 38.25
N ASN A 1198 12.34 20.63 38.16
CA ASN A 1198 12.22 21.49 36.97
C ASN A 1198 11.40 20.93 35.80
N PHE A 1199 10.78 19.74 35.95
CA PHE A 1199 9.84 19.16 34.98
C PHE A 1199 8.42 19.07 35.57
N PRO A 1200 7.37 19.16 34.74
CA PRO A 1200 7.40 19.27 33.28
C PRO A 1200 7.68 20.69 32.78
N ILE A 1201 8.31 20.82 31.60
CA ILE A 1201 8.57 22.10 30.94
C ILE A 1201 7.53 22.31 29.84
N ASN A 1202 6.82 23.44 29.86
CA ASN A 1202 5.91 23.84 28.79
C ASN A 1202 6.73 24.39 27.60
N LEU A 1203 6.76 23.64 26.50
CA LEU A 1203 7.52 23.96 25.30
C LEU A 1203 6.81 24.99 24.41
N GLY A 1204 5.48 25.06 24.45
CA GLY A 1204 4.68 25.92 23.59
C GLY A 1204 3.47 25.22 23.01
N GLU A 1205 2.95 25.74 21.90
CA GLU A 1205 1.77 25.19 21.23
C GLU A 1205 2.12 24.03 20.28
N GLY A 1206 1.17 23.12 20.09
CA GLY A 1206 1.29 22.00 19.15
C GLY A 1206 1.99 20.78 19.74
N VAL A 1207 2.77 20.10 18.92
CA VAL A 1207 3.43 18.80 19.20
C VAL A 1207 4.94 18.95 19.14
N ALA A 1208 5.64 18.33 20.09
CA ALA A 1208 7.09 18.25 20.13
C ALA A 1208 7.62 16.96 19.50
N GLY A 1209 8.71 17.09 18.74
CA GLY A 1209 9.49 16.00 18.19
C GLY A 1209 10.45 15.35 19.21
N GLU A 1210 11.27 14.42 18.73
CA GLU A 1210 12.36 13.78 19.47
C GLU A 1210 13.34 14.82 20.06
N VAL A 1211 13.91 14.47 21.20
CA VAL A 1211 14.93 15.27 21.88
C VAL A 1211 16.30 14.89 21.34
N VAL A 1212 17.02 15.85 20.75
CA VAL A 1212 18.40 15.65 20.31
C VAL A 1212 19.37 16.20 21.34
N ILE A 1213 20.32 15.36 21.78
CA ILE A 1213 21.31 15.70 22.81
C ILE A 1213 22.66 15.99 22.15
N SER A 1214 23.28 17.11 22.52
CA SER A 1214 24.71 17.34 22.24
C SER A 1214 25.39 18.06 23.40
N GLY A 1215 26.36 17.39 24.01
CA GLY A 1215 26.96 17.84 25.26
C GLY A 1215 25.90 17.90 26.35
N ASP A 1216 25.72 19.06 26.97
CA ASP A 1216 24.68 19.32 27.98
C ASP A 1216 23.43 20.02 27.41
N ASN A 1217 23.36 20.20 26.09
CA ASN A 1217 22.24 20.85 25.42
C ASN A 1217 21.22 19.83 24.91
N LEU A 1218 19.94 20.17 25.08
CA LEU A 1218 18.80 19.50 24.47
C LEU A 1218 18.25 20.39 23.36
N TYR A 1219 18.04 19.84 22.18
CA TYR A 1219 17.43 20.50 21.03
C TYR A 1219 16.11 19.82 20.70
N ILE A 1220 15.05 20.61 20.59
CA ILE A 1220 13.69 20.10 20.41
C ILE A 1220 12.98 20.97 19.38
N GLY A 1221 12.42 20.34 18.36
CA GLY A 1221 11.54 21.01 17.40
C GLY A 1221 10.09 20.88 17.86
N ILE A 1222 9.31 21.95 17.71
CA ILE A 1222 7.87 21.90 17.91
C ILE A 1222 7.13 22.38 16.65
N SER A 1223 5.92 21.86 16.44
CA SER A 1223 5.08 22.19 15.29
C SER A 1223 4.38 23.55 15.38
N GLY A 1224 4.25 24.12 16.59
CA GLY A 1224 3.61 25.43 16.83
C GLY A 1224 4.58 26.52 17.30
N GLU A 1225 4.05 27.55 17.95
CA GLU A 1225 4.85 28.66 18.50
C GLU A 1225 5.55 28.23 19.79
N ALA A 1226 6.86 28.49 19.87
CA ALA A 1226 7.64 28.19 21.06
C ALA A 1226 7.27 29.13 22.21
N ASN A 1227 7.29 28.60 23.43
CA ASN A 1227 7.08 29.41 24.62
C ASN A 1227 8.14 30.52 24.70
N LYS A 1228 7.67 31.78 24.70
CA LYS A 1228 8.51 33.00 24.67
C LYS A 1228 9.49 33.12 25.86
N SER A 1229 9.28 32.36 26.93
CA SER A 1229 10.19 32.30 28.06
C SER A 1229 11.41 31.39 27.84
N LEU A 1230 11.39 30.55 26.81
CA LEU A 1230 12.47 29.62 26.48
C LEU A 1230 13.40 30.21 25.42
N LYS A 1231 14.68 29.81 25.46
CA LYS A 1231 15.63 30.12 24.38
C LYS A 1231 15.19 29.36 23.13
N SER A 1232 14.75 30.11 22.13
CA SER A 1232 14.27 29.55 20.87
C SER A 1232 14.75 30.37 19.68
N LYS A 1233 14.81 29.71 18.51
CA LYS A 1233 14.99 30.33 17.21
C LYS A 1233 13.99 29.65 16.27
N ASP A 1234 13.06 30.43 15.74
CA ASP A 1234 11.85 29.90 15.08
C ASP A 1234 11.14 28.89 16.01
N SER A 1235 10.78 27.70 15.54
CA SER A 1235 10.17 26.66 16.39
C SER A 1235 11.18 25.65 16.97
N LEU A 1236 12.46 26.02 17.04
CA LEU A 1236 13.50 25.23 17.71
C LEU A 1236 13.76 25.77 19.11
N ILE A 1237 13.76 24.87 20.08
CA ILE A 1237 14.00 25.17 21.49
C ILE A 1237 15.35 24.57 21.90
N THR A 1238 16.14 25.35 22.64
CA THR A 1238 17.35 24.87 23.30
C THR A 1238 17.15 24.88 24.81
N LEU A 1239 17.29 23.71 25.44
CA LEU A 1239 17.27 23.54 26.89
C LEU A 1239 18.61 22.96 27.38
N LYS A 1240 18.80 22.95 28.70
CA LYS A 1240 19.90 22.22 29.34
C LYS A 1240 19.38 20.89 29.86
N SER A 1241 20.21 19.85 29.75
CA SER A 1241 19.88 18.53 30.26
C SER A 1241 19.78 18.53 31.78
N GLU A 1242 20.75 19.17 32.45
CA GLU A 1242 20.94 19.13 33.90
C GLU A 1242 21.08 17.71 34.47
N ALA A 1243 21.26 16.69 33.60
CA ALA A 1243 21.44 15.31 34.01
C ALA A 1243 22.82 15.12 34.65
N GLN A 1244 22.87 14.38 35.76
CA GLN A 1244 24.05 14.26 36.61
C GLN A 1244 24.82 12.97 36.31
N SER A 1245 26.13 13.11 36.12
CA SER A 1245 27.05 11.98 35.98
C SER A 1245 27.34 11.38 37.36
N ALA A 1246 26.46 10.51 37.87
CA ALA A 1246 26.82 9.73 39.06
C ALA A 1246 27.80 8.60 38.69
N SER A 1247 28.71 8.24 39.58
CA SER A 1247 29.66 7.11 39.44
C SER A 1247 29.01 5.74 39.30
N SER A 1248 27.67 5.70 39.36
CA SER A 1248 26.79 4.53 39.28
C SER A 1248 25.66 4.73 38.25
N ALA A 1249 25.79 5.64 37.28
CA ALA A 1249 24.73 5.97 36.31
C ALA A 1249 24.72 5.06 35.07
N VAL A 1250 23.62 5.13 34.31
CA VAL A 1250 23.31 4.42 33.06
C VAL A 1250 24.52 4.34 32.14
N GLN A 1251 24.86 3.14 31.67
CA GLN A 1251 25.83 2.99 30.60
C GLN A 1251 25.14 3.33 29.28
N LEU A 1252 25.37 4.56 28.82
CA LEU A 1252 25.16 4.93 27.43
C LEU A 1252 26.25 4.25 26.60
N GLU A 1253 26.13 2.93 26.45
CA GLU A 1253 26.95 2.17 25.50
C GLU A 1253 26.57 2.60 24.05
N SER A 1254 27.29 2.17 23.03
CA SER A 1254 27.15 2.70 21.66
C SER A 1254 25.87 2.24 20.93
N TRP A 1255 24.70 2.30 21.58
CA TRP A 1255 23.37 2.18 20.93
C TRP A 1255 23.19 3.24 19.84
N LYS A 1256 23.82 4.39 20.07
CA LYS A 1256 24.09 5.41 19.06
C LYS A 1256 25.24 4.91 18.20
N GLU A 1257 24.98 3.95 17.31
CA GLU A 1257 25.74 3.96 16.06
C GLU A 1257 25.62 5.40 15.55
N ASN A 1258 26.74 6.14 15.58
CA ASN A 1258 26.83 7.42 14.91
C ASN A 1258 26.59 7.13 13.43
N TYR A 1259 25.34 7.25 13.00
CA TYR A 1259 24.95 7.36 11.61
C TYR A 1259 25.56 8.61 10.99
#